data_AF-A0A061I716-F1
#
_entry.id   AF-A0A061I716-F1
#
_cell.length_a   1.000
_cell.length_b   1.000
_cell.length_c   1.000
_cell.angle_alpha   90.00
_cell.angle_beta   90.00
_cell.angle_gamma   90.00
#
_symmetry.space_group_name_H-M   'P 1'
#
loop_
_entity.id
_entity.type
_entity.pdbx_description
1 polymer ?
#
loop_
_entity_poly.entity_id
_entity_poly.type
_entity_poly.pdbx_seq_one_letter_code
_entity_poly.pdbx_strand_id
1 'polypeptide(L)'
;CCLVAQVSLELRILLPRECGAYRHAQTHYQAQFTFAHNSTQFVHSSVVSTRAAFRLHVVGRVLNRYSGMRTDVDREFVIMFTLVDENQSWYLDENIRHFCTDPNSVDKSDAVFQRSNKMHAGMLGQYNVGNCRSGVPHQKMQGQQRHYFIAAEKVLWDYGPEGYDKFTGFPLNASGSDSSVYFTQAENRIGGKYWKARYTEYVDATFSRRKMPSETEAHLGILGPVIKAEVGDTLLVTFANKADKVYSILPHGVFYDKASDAAPNIDGFLKPGAHVKPGETFTYRWTVPESVSPTDEDPPCLTYLYFSAVQPIKDTSAGLVGPLLVCKKGSLNADGTQKGIDKEFYLLFTVFDENLSRYLDENIQKFTWYPFSVDKEDKEFVKSNRMHAVNGYMYGSQPGLSMCKKDRVSWHLIGMGTDTDMHGVYFQGNTIHLRGTHRDSLALFPHMATTAFMQPDHAGIFKVFCSTLHHFVRGMGQIYEVSSCGNRDPSEPPYGMLRTFFIAAEEVEWDYAPNKNWEFEKQHLDAGGERHGDIFMNHTENWIGSQYKKVVYREYTNGEFVEIKARPPREEHLQLLGPMIHAEVGDSILIIFKNKASRPYSITAQGVEDSESGKRLEVPVTKPGEIKTYRWNVPKRSGPGPSDPNCIPWVYYSTANFVKDTYSGLMGPLITCREGVLNEKGRRSDVDYEFALLFLVFNENESWYLDDNIKKYLNKDPRDFRRTDDFEESNKMHAINGKIFGNLPGLIMTEDTMTNWYLLGLGSEVDIHTIHYHAESFLFKIDKSYREDVYDLFPGTFQTIELFADHPGTWLLHCHVSDHIHAGMETTYTVLRNIDNRTPYSTKTPSGAGSHATTVPSKGQPGNEDLYFFGKNLRPRGAKAALVILFILGLLLLIATVILSLRLRSARRQVAYREVQSCALPTEAL
;
A
#
# COMPACT_ATOMS: atom_id res chain seq x y z
N CYS A 1 0.41 -5.91 -6.71
CA CYS A 1 -1.06 -5.81 -6.85
C CYS A 1 -1.50 -6.38 -8.19
N CYS A 2 -2.40 -7.37 -8.20
CA CYS A 2 -2.99 -7.99 -9.40
C CYS A 2 -4.11 -7.12 -10.00
N LEU A 3 -4.58 -7.48 -11.21
CA LEU A 3 -5.73 -6.99 -12.02
C LEU A 3 -5.33 -5.98 -13.14
N VAL A 4 -5.80 -6.02 -14.41
CA VAL A 4 -6.77 -6.85 -15.21
C VAL A 4 -6.54 -6.61 -16.71
N ALA A 5 -6.67 -7.60 -17.60
CA ALA A 5 -7.19 -7.35 -18.96
C ALA A 5 -8.16 -8.45 -19.37
N GLN A 6 -9.36 -8.07 -19.78
CA GLN A 6 -10.04 -8.71 -20.89
C GLN A 6 -11.01 -7.70 -21.50
N VAL A 7 -10.61 -7.07 -22.60
CA VAL A 7 -11.49 -6.32 -23.48
C VAL A 7 -11.35 -6.92 -24.88
N SER A 8 -12.30 -7.76 -25.27
CA SER A 8 -12.53 -8.03 -26.70
C SER A 8 -13.53 -6.99 -27.20
N LEU A 9 -13.03 -5.96 -27.87
CA LEU A 9 -13.86 -5.10 -28.72
C LEU A 9 -13.83 -5.69 -30.14
N GLU A 10 -14.97 -6.17 -30.62
CA GLU A 10 -15.18 -6.35 -32.06
C GLU A 10 -15.27 -4.97 -32.72
N LEU A 11 -14.17 -4.48 -33.28
CA LEU A 11 -14.21 -3.38 -34.25
C LEU A 11 -14.48 -3.94 -35.64
N ARG A 12 -15.74 -3.87 -36.10
CA ARG A 12 -16.02 -3.83 -37.53
C ARG A 12 -15.64 -2.44 -38.05
N ILE A 13 -14.52 -2.36 -38.76
CA ILE A 13 -14.12 -1.19 -39.53
C ILE A 13 -15.05 -1.09 -40.75
N LEU A 14 -15.92 -0.08 -40.76
CA LEU A 14 -16.58 0.42 -41.97
C LEU A 14 -15.84 1.68 -42.44
N LEU A 15 -15.17 1.55 -43.58
CA LEU A 15 -14.52 2.63 -44.33
C LEU A 15 -15.56 3.60 -44.92
N PRO A 16 -15.31 4.92 -44.99
CA PRO A 16 -16.07 5.80 -45.86
C PRO A 16 -15.43 5.86 -47.26
N ARG A 17 -16.21 5.59 -48.30
CA ARG A 17 -15.93 6.09 -49.66
C ARG A 17 -17.23 6.66 -50.26
N GLU A 18 -17.26 7.97 -50.39
CA GLU A 18 -18.10 8.64 -51.39
C GLU A 18 -17.54 8.39 -52.79
N CYS A 19 -18.41 7.93 -53.69
CA CYS A 19 -18.57 8.39 -55.08
C CYS A 19 -19.28 7.31 -55.90
N GLY A 20 -20.43 7.64 -56.50
CA GLY A 20 -20.99 6.88 -57.62
C GLY A 20 -22.46 6.51 -57.49
N ALA A 21 -23.30 7.40 -58.00
CA ALA A 21 -24.74 7.26 -58.19
C ALA A 21 -25.17 6.00 -58.97
N TYR A 22 -26.30 5.37 -58.60
CA TYR A 22 -27.56 5.29 -59.38
C TYR A 22 -28.50 4.16 -58.90
N ARG A 23 -29.66 4.58 -58.38
CA ARG A 23 -31.05 4.11 -58.58
C ARG A 23 -31.48 2.62 -58.46
N HIS A 24 -32.58 2.50 -57.70
CA HIS A 24 -33.73 1.57 -57.80
C HIS A 24 -33.47 0.09 -57.49
N ALA A 25 -34.41 -0.69 -56.96
CA ALA A 25 -35.61 -0.55 -56.13
C ALA A 25 -36.08 -2.00 -55.90
N GLN A 26 -36.90 -2.21 -54.87
CA GLN A 26 -37.94 -3.23 -54.80
C GLN A 26 -37.61 -4.71 -54.46
N THR A 27 -37.99 -5.05 -53.21
CA THR A 27 -39.00 -6.06 -52.80
C THR A 27 -38.80 -7.59 -52.98
N HIS A 28 -39.08 -8.28 -51.86
CA HIS A 28 -39.76 -9.58 -51.67
C HIS A 28 -39.09 -10.88 -52.17
N TYR A 29 -38.90 -11.89 -51.28
CA TYR A 29 -39.85 -12.99 -50.99
C TYR A 29 -39.30 -14.02 -49.98
N GLN A 30 -40.22 -14.82 -49.45
CA GLN A 30 -40.21 -15.83 -48.38
C GLN A 30 -39.54 -17.19 -48.68
N ALA A 31 -39.44 -17.98 -47.58
CA ALA A 31 -39.58 -19.45 -47.44
C ALA A 31 -38.30 -20.31 -47.60
N GLN A 32 -37.80 -20.96 -46.54
CA GLN A 32 -38.21 -22.28 -45.98
C GLN A 32 -38.03 -23.46 -46.96
N PHE A 33 -37.14 -24.43 -46.66
CA PHE A 33 -37.46 -25.85 -46.41
C PHE A 33 -36.20 -26.73 -46.16
N THR A 34 -36.22 -27.41 -45.01
CA THR A 34 -35.76 -28.78 -44.61
C THR A 34 -34.58 -29.55 -45.26
N PHE A 35 -33.70 -30.03 -44.36
CA PHE A 35 -33.14 -31.39 -44.15
C PHE A 35 -33.04 -32.41 -45.30
N ALA A 36 -31.83 -32.95 -45.54
CA ALA A 36 -31.47 -34.36 -45.26
C ALA A 36 -30.01 -34.71 -45.70
N HIS A 37 -29.40 -35.61 -44.93
CA HIS A 37 -28.09 -36.27 -45.11
C HIS A 37 -27.88 -36.95 -46.48
N ASN A 38 -26.67 -36.87 -47.04
CA ASN A 38 -25.72 -38.01 -47.04
C ASN A 38 -24.31 -37.65 -47.54
N SER A 39 -23.37 -38.38 -46.96
CA SER A 39 -21.92 -38.50 -47.15
C SER A 39 -21.39 -38.70 -48.57
N THR A 40 -20.22 -38.11 -48.89
CA THR A 40 -18.97 -38.86 -49.24
C THR A 40 -17.76 -37.94 -49.45
N GLN A 41 -16.62 -38.39 -48.90
CA GLN A 41 -15.22 -38.21 -49.34
C GLN A 41 -14.65 -36.79 -49.52
N PHE A 42 -13.71 -36.42 -48.65
CA PHE A 42 -12.49 -35.72 -49.10
C PHE A 42 -11.24 -36.29 -48.42
N VAL A 43 -10.24 -36.49 -49.27
CA VAL A 43 -8.95 -37.14 -49.06
C VAL A 43 -7.96 -36.18 -48.39
N HIS A 44 -7.11 -36.76 -47.56
CA HIS A 44 -5.95 -36.18 -46.87
C HIS A 44 -4.94 -35.43 -47.77
N SER A 45 -4.43 -34.30 -47.27
CA SER A 45 -2.98 -33.98 -47.23
C SER A 45 -2.73 -33.10 -45.98
N SER A 46 -2.23 -33.68 -44.89
CA SER A 46 -0.83 -33.61 -44.43
C SER A 46 -0.31 -32.19 -44.12
N VAL A 47 -0.53 -31.74 -42.88
CA VAL A 47 0.34 -30.75 -42.22
C VAL A 47 1.02 -31.45 -41.04
N VAL A 48 2.35 -31.41 -41.10
CA VAL A 48 3.29 -32.09 -40.21
C VAL A 48 3.19 -31.50 -38.80
N SER A 49 2.73 -32.33 -37.86
CA SER A 49 2.84 -32.09 -36.42
C SER A 49 4.18 -32.64 -35.94
N THR A 50 5.15 -31.76 -35.66
CA THR A 50 6.34 -32.12 -34.88
C THR A 50 5.93 -32.26 -33.41
N ARG A 51 5.44 -33.45 -33.06
CA ARG A 51 5.41 -33.94 -31.68
C ARG A 51 6.85 -34.21 -31.22
N ALA A 52 7.45 -33.27 -30.49
CA ALA A 52 8.59 -33.59 -29.63
C ALA A 52 8.04 -34.14 -28.30
N ALA A 53 7.74 -35.44 -28.28
CA ALA A 53 7.48 -36.17 -27.05
C ALA A 53 8.81 -36.39 -26.31
N PHE A 54 9.13 -35.55 -25.32
CA PHE A 54 10.16 -35.89 -24.33
C PHE A 54 9.61 -36.96 -23.39
N ARG A 55 9.83 -38.22 -23.76
CA ARG A 55 9.72 -39.38 -22.88
C ARG A 55 10.87 -39.28 -21.86
N LEU A 56 10.61 -38.69 -20.69
CA LEU A 56 11.55 -38.77 -19.58
C LEU A 56 11.51 -40.21 -19.05
N HIS A 57 12.48 -41.03 -19.47
CA HIS A 57 12.69 -42.33 -18.86
C HIS A 57 13.12 -42.10 -17.41
N VAL A 58 12.24 -42.49 -16.49
CA VAL A 58 12.52 -42.65 -15.06
C VAL A 58 13.65 -43.68 -14.93
N VAL A 59 14.87 -43.22 -14.73
CA VAL A 59 15.90 -44.00 -14.02
C VAL A 59 15.93 -43.43 -12.61
N GLY A 60 15.08 -44.01 -11.77
CA GLY A 60 15.06 -43.75 -10.35
C GLY A 60 16.31 -44.32 -9.66
N ARG A 61 16.71 -43.60 -8.62
CA ARG A 61 17.78 -43.85 -7.65
C ARG A 61 19.15 -43.31 -8.03
N VAL A 62 19.68 -42.52 -7.10
CA VAL A 62 21.02 -41.93 -7.01
C VAL A 62 21.20 -40.56 -7.68
N LEU A 63 20.35 -39.57 -7.35
CA LEU A 63 20.70 -38.13 -7.51
C LEU A 63 20.03 -37.21 -6.46
N ASN A 64 19.64 -37.73 -5.29
CA ASN A 64 18.96 -36.96 -4.23
C ASN A 64 19.91 -36.23 -3.26
N ARG A 65 21.05 -35.73 -3.74
CA ARG A 65 22.02 -34.97 -2.89
C ARG A 65 22.39 -33.57 -3.36
N TYR A 66 21.83 -33.08 -4.48
CA TYR A 66 22.25 -31.79 -5.04
C TYR A 66 21.13 -30.93 -5.66
N SER A 67 19.83 -31.20 -5.43
CA SER A 67 18.83 -30.15 -5.62
C SER A 67 18.67 -29.43 -4.29
N GLY A 68 19.01 -28.14 -4.24
CA GLY A 68 18.71 -27.25 -3.10
C GLY A 68 17.21 -27.01 -2.87
N MET A 69 16.36 -27.96 -3.28
CA MET A 69 14.93 -27.94 -3.03
C MET A 69 14.69 -28.39 -1.59
N ARG A 70 13.85 -27.62 -0.91
CA ARG A 70 13.30 -27.98 0.39
C ARG A 70 12.68 -29.38 0.35
N THR A 71 13.02 -30.21 1.33
CA THR A 71 12.54 -31.60 1.40
C THR A 71 11.10 -31.71 1.90
N ASP A 72 10.52 -30.61 2.37
CA ASP A 72 9.20 -30.54 3.00
C ASP A 72 8.08 -29.98 2.09
N VAL A 73 8.39 -29.66 0.83
CA VAL A 73 7.42 -29.13 -0.15
C VAL A 73 7.43 -29.94 -1.45
N ASP A 74 6.26 -30.16 -2.05
CA ASP A 74 6.12 -30.90 -3.31
C ASP A 74 6.41 -30.02 -4.55
N ARG A 75 6.16 -28.71 -4.46
CA ARG A 75 6.30 -27.71 -5.52
C ARG A 75 6.67 -26.35 -4.93
N GLU A 76 7.51 -25.61 -5.65
CA GLU A 76 7.90 -24.23 -5.33
C GLU A 76 7.62 -23.36 -6.56
N PHE A 77 7.04 -22.18 -6.34
CA PHE A 77 6.75 -21.20 -7.39
C PHE A 77 7.31 -19.85 -6.97
N VAL A 78 7.90 -19.11 -7.91
CA VAL A 78 8.28 -17.70 -7.74
C VAL A 78 7.43 -16.90 -8.71
N ILE A 79 6.66 -15.96 -8.19
CA ILE A 79 5.74 -15.12 -8.97
C ILE A 79 6.07 -13.68 -8.68
N MET A 80 6.38 -12.92 -9.73
CA MET A 80 6.58 -11.48 -9.67
C MET A 80 5.38 -10.79 -10.30
N PHE A 81 4.66 -9.99 -9.51
CA PHE A 81 3.64 -9.09 -10.02
C PHE A 81 4.28 -7.76 -10.33
N THR A 82 4.35 -7.40 -11.60
CA THR A 82 4.93 -6.13 -12.04
C THR A 82 4.12 -5.52 -13.18
N LEU A 83 4.01 -4.20 -13.16
CA LEU A 83 3.65 -3.41 -14.33
C LEU A 83 4.97 -3.03 -15.00
N VAL A 84 5.38 -3.80 -16.00
CA VAL A 84 6.58 -3.47 -16.79
C VAL A 84 6.27 -2.22 -17.61
N ASP A 85 7.02 -1.15 -17.34
CA ASP A 85 6.98 0.09 -18.10
C ASP A 85 8.09 0.07 -19.15
N GLU A 86 7.76 -0.35 -20.39
CA GLU A 86 8.73 -0.42 -21.48
C GLU A 86 9.21 0.97 -21.93
N ASN A 87 8.56 2.06 -21.48
CA ASN A 87 9.07 3.42 -21.72
C ASN A 87 10.38 3.67 -20.97
N GLN A 88 10.60 2.98 -19.86
CA GLN A 88 11.82 3.06 -19.04
C GLN A 88 12.89 2.04 -19.46
N SER A 89 12.61 1.24 -20.49
CA SER A 89 13.53 0.22 -20.99
C SER A 89 14.64 0.86 -21.81
N TRP A 90 15.89 0.44 -21.56
CA TRP A 90 17.05 0.81 -22.39
C TRP A 90 16.87 0.46 -23.88
N TYR A 91 15.94 -0.47 -24.18
CA TYR A 91 15.66 -0.95 -25.53
C TYR A 91 14.49 -0.23 -26.21
N LEU A 92 13.91 0.82 -25.60
CA LEU A 92 12.75 1.52 -26.18
C LEU A 92 12.98 1.95 -27.64
N ASP A 93 14.13 2.56 -27.95
CA ASP A 93 14.46 3.00 -29.30
C ASP A 93 14.62 1.84 -30.30
N GLU A 94 15.18 0.72 -29.84
CA GLU A 94 15.32 -0.48 -30.66
C GLU A 94 13.95 -1.11 -30.92
N ASN A 95 13.09 -1.17 -29.89
CA ASN A 95 11.72 -1.65 -29.98
C ASN A 95 10.88 -0.79 -30.94
N ILE A 96 10.97 0.54 -30.87
CA ILE A 96 10.28 1.44 -31.80
C ILE A 96 10.72 1.16 -33.24
N ARG A 97 12.04 1.07 -33.50
CA ARG A 97 12.56 0.80 -34.85
C ARG A 97 12.15 -0.57 -35.40
N HIS A 98 11.97 -1.56 -34.53
CA HIS A 98 11.67 -2.93 -34.94
C HIS A 98 10.17 -3.20 -35.12
N PHE A 99 9.33 -2.66 -34.22
CA PHE A 99 7.91 -3.00 -34.14
C PHE A 99 6.96 -1.90 -34.66
N CYS A 100 7.38 -0.63 -34.68
CA CYS A 100 6.55 0.44 -35.26
C CYS A 100 6.75 0.47 -36.79
N THR A 101 5.65 0.43 -37.54
CA THR A 101 5.68 0.46 -39.02
C THR A 101 6.23 1.77 -39.58
N ASP A 102 6.09 2.86 -38.82
CA ASP A 102 6.72 4.15 -39.11
C ASP A 102 7.39 4.71 -37.84
N PRO A 103 8.66 4.36 -37.57
CA PRO A 103 9.37 4.76 -36.35
C PRO A 103 9.52 6.28 -36.19
N ASN A 104 9.51 7.04 -37.29
CA ASN A 104 9.80 8.47 -37.26
C ASN A 104 8.58 9.33 -36.91
N SER A 105 7.37 8.77 -36.94
CA SER A 105 6.14 9.47 -36.54
C SER A 105 5.75 9.22 -35.08
N VAL A 106 6.53 8.42 -34.34
CA VAL A 106 6.28 8.13 -32.93
C VAL A 106 6.72 9.31 -32.07
N ASP A 107 5.76 9.93 -31.40
CA ASP A 107 6.02 10.87 -30.31
C ASP A 107 6.10 10.11 -28.98
N LYS A 108 7.30 10.03 -28.40
CA LYS A 108 7.52 9.36 -27.10
C LYS A 108 6.87 10.11 -25.92
N SER A 109 6.55 11.39 -26.10
CA SER A 109 5.88 12.20 -25.08
C SER A 109 4.35 12.08 -25.12
N ASP A 110 3.81 11.45 -26.16
CA ASP A 110 2.37 11.23 -26.27
C ASP A 110 1.87 10.28 -25.16
N ALA A 111 0.84 10.71 -24.44
CA ALA A 111 0.31 9.99 -23.29
C ALA A 111 -0.33 8.64 -23.68
N VAL A 112 -0.88 8.52 -24.89
CA VAL A 112 -1.47 7.27 -25.38
C VAL A 112 -0.37 6.27 -25.72
N PHE A 113 0.71 6.74 -26.36
CA PHE A 113 1.91 5.93 -26.62
C PHE A 113 2.57 5.45 -25.32
N GLN A 114 2.78 6.35 -24.35
CA GLN A 114 3.33 5.93 -23.06
C GLN A 114 2.44 4.91 -22.37
N ARG A 115 1.12 5.12 -22.37
CA ARG A 115 0.17 4.18 -21.76
C ARG A 115 0.13 2.83 -22.47
N SER A 116 0.32 2.76 -23.78
CA SER A 116 0.33 1.49 -24.51
C SER A 116 1.55 0.62 -24.17
N ASN A 117 2.68 1.26 -23.82
CA ASN A 117 3.92 0.60 -23.39
C ASN A 117 3.92 0.20 -21.91
N LYS A 118 2.96 0.72 -21.13
CA LYS A 118 2.69 0.25 -19.78
C LYS A 118 1.66 -0.86 -19.89
N MET A 119 2.05 -2.08 -19.53
CA MET A 119 1.14 -3.23 -19.56
C MET A 119 0.16 -3.17 -18.37
N HIS A 120 -0.63 -2.10 -18.26
CA HIS A 120 -1.64 -1.84 -17.21
C HIS A 120 -2.73 -2.91 -17.16
N ALA A 121 -2.85 -3.67 -18.25
CA ALA A 121 -3.91 -4.63 -18.43
C ALA A 121 -3.34 -6.03 -18.69
N GLY A 122 -3.76 -7.02 -17.90
CA GLY A 122 -3.55 -8.45 -18.19
C GLY A 122 -2.86 -9.24 -17.10
N MET A 123 -2.69 -8.69 -15.89
CA MET A 123 -2.11 -9.38 -14.73
C MET A 123 -3.03 -10.50 -14.20
N LEU A 124 -3.12 -11.57 -15.00
CA LEU A 124 -3.90 -12.77 -14.76
C LEU A 124 -3.01 -13.96 -15.11
N GLY A 125 -2.95 -14.93 -14.20
CA GLY A 125 -2.30 -16.22 -14.41
C GLY A 125 -3.31 -17.34 -14.25
N GLN A 126 -3.11 -18.44 -14.95
CA GLN A 126 -3.85 -19.68 -14.72
C GLN A 126 -2.89 -20.74 -14.17
N TYR A 127 -3.35 -21.51 -13.18
CA TYR A 127 -2.66 -22.69 -12.70
C TYR A 127 -3.59 -23.90 -12.84
N ASN A 128 -3.00 -25.05 -13.18
CA ASN A 128 -3.74 -26.29 -13.38
C ASN A 128 -3.43 -27.27 -12.26
N VAL A 129 -4.47 -27.70 -11.55
CA VAL A 129 -4.36 -28.72 -10.49
C VAL A 129 -4.68 -30.09 -11.11
N GLY A 130 -3.66 -30.92 -11.30
CA GLY A 130 -3.83 -32.29 -11.81
C GLY A 130 -4.36 -33.24 -10.73
N ASN A 131 -5.15 -34.23 -11.14
CA ASN A 131 -5.63 -35.28 -10.24
C ASN A 131 -4.56 -36.37 -10.06
N CYS A 132 -3.57 -36.10 -9.19
CA CYS A 132 -2.39 -36.97 -9.03
C CYS A 132 -2.48 -37.96 -7.86
N ARG A 133 -3.40 -37.76 -6.91
CA ARG A 133 -3.63 -38.64 -5.77
C ARG A 133 -5.12 -39.01 -5.67
N SER A 134 -5.52 -40.06 -6.38
CA SER A 134 -6.84 -40.66 -6.23
C SER A 134 -6.93 -41.37 -4.87
N GLY A 135 -7.77 -40.85 -3.96
CA GLY A 135 -8.03 -41.52 -2.68
C GLY A 135 -8.13 -40.62 -1.44
N VAL A 136 -7.95 -39.30 -1.54
CA VAL A 136 -8.25 -38.40 -0.42
C VAL A 136 -9.77 -38.27 -0.30
N PRO A 137 -10.40 -38.68 0.83
CA PRO A 137 -11.83 -38.51 1.01
C PRO A 137 -12.18 -37.02 0.97
N HIS A 138 -13.20 -36.64 0.20
CA HIS A 138 -13.79 -35.30 0.37
C HIS A 138 -14.29 -35.17 1.82
N GLN A 139 -13.77 -34.17 2.54
CA GLN A 139 -14.15 -33.91 3.92
C GLN A 139 -15.66 -33.68 3.97
N LYS A 140 -16.39 -34.58 4.65
CA LYS A 140 -17.82 -34.37 4.88
C LYS A 140 -17.99 -33.18 5.81
N MET A 141 -18.73 -32.17 5.36
CA MET A 141 -19.12 -31.03 6.18
C MET A 141 -20.05 -31.54 7.29
N GLN A 142 -19.64 -31.36 8.54
CA GLN A 142 -20.37 -31.79 9.74
C GLN A 142 -21.02 -30.62 10.50
N GLY A 143 -20.87 -29.40 9.99
CA GLY A 143 -21.49 -28.19 10.54
C GLY A 143 -22.92 -28.01 10.06
N GLN A 144 -23.43 -26.80 10.29
CA GLN A 144 -24.79 -26.42 9.93
C GLN A 144 -24.90 -26.06 8.45
N GLN A 145 -26.07 -26.28 7.87
CA GLN A 145 -26.41 -25.74 6.57
C GLN A 145 -27.10 -24.39 6.75
N ARG A 146 -26.47 -23.30 6.31
CA ARG A 146 -26.99 -21.94 6.42
C ARG A 146 -27.50 -21.45 5.08
N HIS A 147 -28.71 -20.90 5.08
CA HIS A 147 -29.36 -20.37 3.89
C HIS A 147 -29.38 -18.85 3.94
N TYR A 148 -28.93 -18.21 2.86
CA TYR A 148 -29.01 -16.76 2.66
C TYR A 148 -29.77 -16.48 1.37
N PHE A 149 -30.74 -15.55 1.44
CA PHE A 149 -31.51 -15.11 0.28
C PHE A 149 -31.12 -13.66 -0.02
N ILE A 150 -30.35 -13.46 -1.08
CA ILE A 150 -29.78 -12.14 -1.41
C ILE A 150 -30.26 -11.74 -2.80
N ALA A 151 -30.69 -10.50 -2.98
CA ALA A 151 -30.99 -9.96 -4.30
C ALA A 151 -30.10 -8.77 -4.63
N ALA A 152 -29.67 -8.66 -5.89
CA ALA A 152 -29.13 -7.41 -6.41
C ALA A 152 -30.29 -6.53 -6.84
N GLU A 153 -30.31 -5.28 -6.39
CA GLU A 153 -31.37 -4.32 -6.70
C GLU A 153 -30.77 -3.00 -7.17
N LYS A 154 -31.43 -2.37 -8.14
CA LYS A 154 -31.11 -1.00 -8.53
C LYS A 154 -31.68 -0.02 -7.51
N VAL A 155 -30.83 0.85 -6.97
CA VAL A 155 -31.19 1.83 -5.94
C VAL A 155 -30.68 3.21 -6.32
N LEU A 156 -31.43 4.25 -5.93
CA LEU A 156 -30.92 5.61 -5.96
C LEU A 156 -30.14 5.84 -4.66
N TRP A 157 -28.82 5.99 -4.78
CA TRP A 157 -27.93 6.20 -3.65
C TRP A 157 -27.59 7.68 -3.49
N ASP A 158 -27.57 8.14 -2.24
CA ASP A 158 -27.23 9.51 -1.86
C ASP A 158 -26.00 9.46 -0.95
N TYR A 159 -24.86 10.00 -1.43
CA TYR A 159 -23.59 9.97 -0.70
C TYR A 159 -23.56 10.92 0.51
N GLY A 160 -24.49 11.87 0.57
CA GLY A 160 -24.55 12.90 1.60
C GLY A 160 -26.01 13.27 1.90
N PRO A 161 -26.81 12.33 2.45
CA PRO A 161 -28.26 12.47 2.57
C PRO A 161 -28.71 13.68 3.41
N GLU A 162 -27.85 14.17 4.30
CA GLU A 162 -28.15 15.32 5.16
C GLU A 162 -27.90 16.68 4.46
N GLY A 163 -27.12 16.70 3.37
CA GLY A 163 -26.87 17.89 2.56
C GLY A 163 -25.85 18.90 3.12
N TYR A 164 -25.26 18.62 4.29
CA TYR A 164 -24.19 19.43 4.88
C TYR A 164 -23.05 18.53 5.38
N ASP A 165 -21.84 19.09 5.44
CA ASP A 165 -20.68 18.44 6.04
C ASP A 165 -20.77 18.53 7.56
N LYS A 166 -20.80 17.40 8.27
CA LYS A 166 -20.90 17.38 9.73
C LYS A 166 -19.66 17.89 10.45
N PHE A 167 -18.52 17.94 9.77
CA PHE A 167 -17.28 18.42 10.36
C PHE A 167 -17.22 19.95 10.36
N THR A 168 -17.59 20.58 9.25
CA THR A 168 -17.52 22.04 9.10
C THR A 168 -18.86 22.75 9.34
N GLY A 169 -19.98 22.04 9.25
CA GLY A 169 -21.34 22.58 9.34
C GLY A 169 -21.83 23.32 8.09
N PHE A 170 -21.04 23.35 7.01
CA PHE A 170 -21.41 24.03 5.76
C PHE A 170 -22.21 23.10 4.82
N PRO A 171 -23.10 23.64 3.97
CA PRO A 171 -23.73 22.88 2.91
C PRO A 171 -22.70 22.22 1.99
N LEU A 172 -22.97 20.98 1.56
CA LEU A 172 -22.02 20.22 0.72
C LEU A 172 -21.76 20.88 -0.64
N ASN A 173 -22.69 21.69 -1.13
CA ASN A 173 -22.58 22.44 -2.39
C ASN A 173 -22.14 23.90 -2.20
N ALA A 174 -21.63 24.28 -1.03
CA ALA A 174 -21.18 25.66 -0.79
C ALA A 174 -20.05 26.06 -1.73
N SER A 175 -20.22 27.14 -2.49
CA SER A 175 -19.23 27.59 -3.48
C SER A 175 -17.84 27.80 -2.85
N GLY A 176 -16.82 27.18 -3.45
CA GLY A 176 -15.44 27.28 -2.96
C GLY A 176 -15.08 26.31 -1.83
N SER A 177 -16.01 25.45 -1.40
CA SER A 177 -15.70 24.33 -0.49
C SER A 177 -15.15 23.12 -1.24
N ASP A 178 -14.34 22.30 -0.57
CA ASP A 178 -13.81 21.05 -1.14
C ASP A 178 -14.93 20.06 -1.50
N SER A 179 -16.04 20.07 -0.75
CA SER A 179 -17.20 19.22 -1.02
C SER A 179 -17.98 19.62 -2.28
N SER A 180 -17.93 20.89 -2.68
CA SER A 180 -18.71 21.38 -3.82
C SER A 180 -18.36 20.70 -5.13
N VAL A 181 -17.12 20.22 -5.29
CA VAL A 181 -16.66 19.48 -6.48
C VAL A 181 -17.48 18.21 -6.71
N TYR A 182 -17.91 17.55 -5.63
CA TYR A 182 -18.60 16.25 -5.66
C TYR A 182 -20.12 16.38 -5.58
N PHE A 183 -20.62 17.40 -4.88
CA PHE A 183 -22.05 17.53 -4.57
C PHE A 183 -22.78 18.57 -5.43
N THR A 184 -22.07 19.43 -6.17
CA THR A 184 -22.71 20.40 -7.07
C THR A 184 -23.28 19.70 -8.29
N GLN A 185 -24.59 19.84 -8.48
CA GLN A 185 -25.29 19.44 -9.70
C GLN A 185 -25.32 20.61 -10.67
N ALA A 186 -24.90 20.41 -11.92
CA ALA A 186 -24.79 21.48 -12.91
C ALA A 186 -24.95 20.94 -14.35
N GLU A 187 -24.65 21.78 -15.35
CA GLU A 187 -24.71 21.42 -16.78
C GLU A 187 -23.88 20.17 -17.11
N ASN A 188 -22.66 20.09 -16.56
CA ASN A 188 -21.69 19.02 -16.77
C ASN A 188 -21.30 18.29 -15.47
N ARG A 189 -22.19 18.24 -14.47
CA ARG A 189 -21.95 17.58 -13.17
C ARG A 189 -23.19 16.85 -12.67
N ILE A 190 -23.00 15.61 -12.21
CA ILE A 190 -24.08 14.74 -11.72
C ILE A 190 -24.54 15.17 -10.31
N GLY A 191 -23.60 15.56 -9.44
CA GLY A 191 -23.86 15.89 -8.03
C GLY A 191 -23.83 14.65 -7.12
N GLY A 192 -24.38 14.73 -5.90
CA GLY A 192 -24.20 13.69 -4.87
C GLY A 192 -25.09 12.44 -4.97
N LYS A 193 -25.89 12.27 -6.03
CA LYS A 193 -26.90 11.19 -6.16
C LYS A 193 -26.70 10.37 -7.42
N TYR A 194 -26.63 9.05 -7.27
CA TYR A 194 -26.34 8.12 -8.36
C TYR A 194 -27.24 6.89 -8.31
N TRP A 195 -27.67 6.40 -9.47
CA TRP A 195 -28.16 5.03 -9.62
C TRP A 195 -27.02 4.05 -9.41
N LYS A 196 -27.27 3.08 -8.52
CA LYS A 196 -26.33 2.06 -8.06
C LYS A 196 -27.02 0.70 -8.01
N ALA A 197 -26.23 -0.36 -7.84
CA ALA A 197 -26.73 -1.69 -7.52
C ALA A 197 -26.30 -2.08 -6.10
N ARG A 198 -27.22 -2.62 -5.31
CA ARG A 198 -26.99 -3.03 -3.92
C ARG A 198 -27.48 -4.44 -3.65
N TYR A 199 -26.70 -5.21 -2.90
CA TYR A 199 -27.16 -6.50 -2.36
C TYR A 199 -28.11 -6.27 -1.18
N THR A 200 -29.27 -6.91 -1.21
CA THR A 200 -30.31 -6.80 -0.18
C THR A 200 -30.74 -8.19 0.29
N GLU A 201 -30.85 -8.39 1.60
CA GLU A 201 -31.28 -9.67 2.18
C GLU A 201 -32.81 -9.81 2.20
N TYR A 202 -33.28 -11.03 1.98
CA TYR A 202 -34.67 -11.43 2.00
C TYR A 202 -34.89 -12.56 3.00
N VAL A 203 -36.13 -12.70 3.47
CA VAL A 203 -36.48 -13.71 4.48
C VAL A 203 -36.51 -15.13 3.91
N ASP A 204 -36.79 -15.28 2.61
CA ASP A 204 -36.95 -16.57 1.95
C ASP A 204 -36.71 -16.48 0.43
N ALA A 205 -36.78 -17.64 -0.24
CA ALA A 205 -36.57 -17.79 -1.68
C ALA A 205 -37.64 -17.16 -2.58
N THR A 206 -38.73 -16.60 -2.02
CA THR A 206 -39.76 -15.91 -2.81
C THR A 206 -39.36 -14.48 -3.18
N PHE A 207 -38.38 -13.90 -2.48
CA PHE A 207 -37.91 -12.53 -2.68
C PHE A 207 -39.03 -11.47 -2.63
N SER A 208 -40.06 -11.74 -1.83
CA SER A 208 -41.24 -10.89 -1.66
C SER A 208 -41.09 -9.91 -0.48
N ARG A 209 -40.52 -10.37 0.63
CA ARG A 209 -40.30 -9.56 1.84
C ARG A 209 -38.81 -9.39 2.15
N ARG A 210 -38.33 -8.15 2.07
CA ARG A 210 -36.98 -7.78 2.52
C ARG A 210 -36.84 -8.05 4.02
N LYS A 211 -35.69 -8.58 4.43
CA LYS A 211 -35.32 -8.65 5.84
C LYS A 211 -34.95 -7.23 6.28
N MET A 212 -35.63 -6.72 7.32
CA MET A 212 -35.30 -5.39 7.82
C MET A 212 -33.96 -5.44 8.54
N PRO A 213 -32.99 -4.56 8.18
CA PRO A 213 -31.76 -4.44 8.93
C PRO A 213 -32.05 -4.15 10.40
N SER A 214 -31.33 -4.83 11.28
CA SER A 214 -31.36 -4.52 12.71
C SER A 214 -30.75 -3.15 13.00
N GLU A 215 -31.01 -2.59 14.19
CA GLU A 215 -30.36 -1.35 14.64
C GLU A 215 -28.82 -1.48 14.63
N THR A 216 -28.30 -2.67 14.95
CA THR A 216 -26.87 -3.00 14.88
C THR A 216 -26.30 -3.02 13.47
N GLU A 217 -27.13 -3.15 12.43
CA GLU A 217 -26.74 -3.16 11.02
C GLU A 217 -27.00 -1.81 10.32
N ALA A 218 -27.47 -0.79 11.05
CA ALA A 218 -27.78 0.53 10.48
C ALA A 218 -26.57 1.17 9.78
N HIS A 219 -25.35 0.82 10.21
CA HIS A 219 -24.11 1.30 9.64
C HIS A 219 -23.72 0.66 8.30
N LEU A 220 -24.35 -0.44 7.84
CA LEU A 220 -23.90 -1.13 6.63
C LEU A 220 -23.96 -0.26 5.37
N GLY A 221 -24.84 0.74 5.34
CA GLY A 221 -24.93 1.68 4.22
C GLY A 221 -25.16 0.96 2.91
N ILE A 222 -24.26 1.15 1.94
CA ILE A 222 -24.36 0.52 0.63
C ILE A 222 -23.98 -0.97 0.63
N LEU A 223 -23.25 -1.44 1.65
CA LEU A 223 -22.84 -2.84 1.73
C LEU A 223 -24.04 -3.78 1.69
N GLY A 224 -23.78 -4.96 1.12
CA GLY A 224 -24.66 -6.12 1.25
C GLY A 224 -24.77 -6.63 2.69
N PRO A 225 -25.73 -7.54 2.94
CA PRO A 225 -25.86 -8.18 4.24
C PRO A 225 -24.62 -8.97 4.65
N VAL A 226 -24.42 -9.14 5.96
CA VAL A 226 -23.29 -9.91 6.49
C VAL A 226 -23.56 -11.40 6.36
N ILE A 227 -22.71 -12.11 5.60
CA ILE A 227 -22.73 -13.57 5.55
C ILE A 227 -21.80 -14.10 6.64
N LYS A 228 -22.30 -14.93 7.55
CA LYS A 228 -21.50 -15.57 8.62
C LYS A 228 -21.50 -17.08 8.49
N ALA A 229 -20.36 -17.69 8.81
CA ALA A 229 -20.18 -19.13 8.77
C ALA A 229 -19.23 -19.62 9.87
N GLU A 230 -19.44 -20.83 10.38
CA GLU A 230 -18.46 -21.53 11.20
C GLU A 230 -17.75 -22.63 10.40
N VAL A 231 -16.57 -23.03 10.87
CA VAL A 231 -15.85 -24.18 10.31
C VAL A 231 -16.71 -25.44 10.35
N GLY A 232 -16.82 -26.08 9.19
CA GLY A 232 -17.65 -27.25 8.94
C GLY A 232 -19.01 -26.92 8.33
N ASP A 233 -19.42 -25.65 8.26
CA ASP A 233 -20.71 -25.24 7.70
C ASP A 233 -20.76 -25.38 6.17
N THR A 234 -21.98 -25.51 5.64
CA THR A 234 -22.29 -25.38 4.22
C THR A 234 -23.21 -24.17 4.02
N LEU A 235 -22.80 -23.24 3.16
CA LEU A 235 -23.55 -22.04 2.84
C LEU A 235 -24.29 -22.24 1.52
N LEU A 236 -25.60 -22.00 1.54
CA LEU A 236 -26.45 -21.94 0.35
C LEU A 236 -26.94 -20.52 0.16
N VAL A 237 -26.36 -19.83 -0.82
CA VAL A 237 -26.68 -18.44 -1.13
C VAL A 237 -27.54 -18.41 -2.38
N THR A 238 -28.85 -18.28 -2.19
CA THR A 238 -29.80 -18.10 -3.28
C THR A 238 -29.80 -16.63 -3.67
N PHE A 239 -29.27 -16.35 -4.85
CA PHE A 239 -29.14 -15.04 -5.45
C PHE A 239 -30.24 -14.78 -6.49
N ALA A 240 -31.03 -13.74 -6.31
CA ALA A 240 -31.97 -13.24 -7.33
C ALA A 240 -31.48 -11.93 -7.93
N ASN A 241 -31.39 -11.85 -9.25
CA ASN A 241 -31.03 -10.60 -9.90
C ASN A 241 -32.29 -9.77 -10.21
N LYS A 242 -32.66 -8.86 -9.30
CA LYS A 242 -33.78 -7.91 -9.46
C LYS A 242 -33.33 -6.57 -10.06
N ALA A 243 -32.05 -6.43 -10.38
CA ALA A 243 -31.50 -5.29 -11.09
C ALA A 243 -31.64 -5.48 -12.61
N ASP A 244 -31.16 -4.51 -13.37
CA ASP A 244 -31.30 -4.38 -14.82
C ASP A 244 -30.03 -4.75 -15.62
N LYS A 245 -28.96 -5.16 -14.95
CA LYS A 245 -27.71 -5.65 -15.56
C LYS A 245 -27.43 -7.08 -15.10
N VAL A 246 -26.60 -7.82 -15.83
CA VAL A 246 -26.15 -9.17 -15.45
C VAL A 246 -25.14 -9.07 -14.30
N TYR A 247 -25.36 -9.83 -13.24
CA TYR A 247 -24.54 -9.83 -12.02
C TYR A 247 -24.30 -11.26 -11.51
N SER A 248 -23.44 -11.38 -10.50
CA SER A 248 -23.10 -12.64 -9.83
C SER A 248 -22.78 -12.41 -8.35
N ILE A 249 -22.42 -13.46 -7.60
CA ILE A 249 -21.84 -13.38 -6.25
C ILE A 249 -20.63 -14.31 -6.15
N LEU A 250 -19.43 -13.73 -6.09
CA LEU A 250 -18.18 -14.43 -5.85
C LEU A 250 -17.70 -14.16 -4.41
N PRO A 251 -17.49 -15.20 -3.57
CA PRO A 251 -16.97 -15.01 -2.23
C PRO A 251 -15.44 -15.12 -2.17
N HIS A 252 -14.84 -14.46 -1.18
CA HIS A 252 -13.51 -14.77 -0.68
C HIS A 252 -13.59 -15.65 0.58
N GLY A 253 -12.53 -16.40 0.88
CA GLY A 253 -12.38 -17.11 2.16
C GLY A 253 -13.17 -18.42 2.34
N VAL A 254 -13.84 -18.91 1.29
CA VAL A 254 -14.63 -20.16 1.34
C VAL A 254 -14.34 -21.05 0.13
N PHE A 255 -14.66 -22.34 0.25
CA PHE A 255 -14.48 -23.32 -0.84
C PHE A 255 -15.76 -23.50 -1.65
N TYR A 256 -15.62 -23.58 -2.96
CA TYR A 256 -16.73 -23.83 -3.89
C TYR A 256 -16.27 -24.65 -5.09
N ASP A 257 -17.22 -25.34 -5.72
CA ASP A 257 -16.98 -26.09 -6.95
C ASP A 257 -17.08 -25.19 -8.19
N LYS A 258 -16.65 -25.70 -9.35
CA LYS A 258 -16.72 -24.96 -10.61
C LYS A 258 -18.15 -24.62 -11.05
N ALA A 259 -19.16 -25.37 -10.58
CA ALA A 259 -20.56 -25.05 -10.86
C ALA A 259 -21.06 -23.81 -10.09
N SER A 260 -20.49 -23.55 -8.90
CA SER A 260 -20.75 -22.39 -8.05
C SER A 260 -19.73 -21.26 -8.25
N ASP A 261 -18.82 -21.38 -9.22
CA ASP A 261 -17.87 -20.33 -9.57
C ASP A 261 -18.61 -19.19 -10.30
N ALA A 262 -18.48 -17.98 -9.75
CA ALA A 262 -19.19 -16.78 -10.21
C ALA A 262 -18.34 -15.90 -11.15
N ALA A 263 -17.09 -16.26 -11.40
CA ALA A 263 -16.20 -15.52 -12.29
C ALA A 263 -16.21 -16.12 -13.72
N PRO A 264 -16.45 -15.30 -14.76
CA PRO A 264 -16.32 -15.74 -16.14
C PRO A 264 -14.84 -15.94 -16.50
N ASN A 265 -14.46 -17.13 -16.94
CA ASN A 265 -13.15 -17.41 -17.51
C ASN A 265 -13.21 -18.59 -18.49
N ILE A 266 -12.13 -18.81 -19.25
CA ILE A 266 -12.03 -19.87 -20.27
C ILE A 266 -11.28 -21.06 -19.67
N ASP A 267 -11.93 -21.81 -18.78
CA ASP A 267 -11.35 -23.02 -18.17
C ASP A 267 -12.08 -24.33 -18.56
N GLY A 268 -13.06 -24.24 -19.47
CA GLY A 268 -13.82 -25.39 -19.99
C GLY A 268 -14.94 -25.89 -19.07
N PHE A 269 -15.18 -25.25 -17.93
CA PHE A 269 -16.28 -25.60 -17.03
C PHE A 269 -17.54 -24.77 -17.29
N LEU A 270 -18.71 -25.38 -17.07
CA LEU A 270 -19.99 -24.66 -17.11
C LEU A 270 -20.20 -23.90 -15.78
N LYS A 271 -20.37 -22.58 -15.88
CA LYS A 271 -20.51 -21.67 -14.73
C LYS A 271 -21.83 -20.90 -14.78
N PRO A 272 -22.96 -21.56 -14.50
CA PRO A 272 -24.27 -20.91 -14.59
C PRO A 272 -24.39 -19.71 -13.64
N GLY A 273 -23.73 -19.74 -12.49
CA GLY A 273 -23.68 -18.65 -11.53
C GLY A 273 -22.81 -17.45 -11.93
N ALA A 274 -22.02 -17.53 -13.02
CA ALA A 274 -21.18 -16.42 -13.47
C ALA A 274 -21.95 -15.37 -14.30
N HIS A 275 -23.18 -15.66 -14.74
CA HIS A 275 -23.97 -14.79 -15.60
C HIS A 275 -25.47 -14.83 -15.26
N VAL A 276 -25.84 -14.43 -14.05
CA VAL A 276 -27.25 -14.41 -13.64
C VAL A 276 -27.93 -13.18 -14.24
N LYS A 277 -28.83 -13.39 -15.21
CA LYS A 277 -29.47 -12.30 -15.95
C LYS A 277 -30.57 -11.62 -15.11
N PRO A 278 -30.99 -10.40 -15.47
CA PRO A 278 -32.16 -9.76 -14.87
C PRO A 278 -33.37 -10.71 -14.84
N GLY A 279 -33.99 -10.86 -13.67
CA GLY A 279 -35.12 -11.75 -13.42
C GLY A 279 -34.76 -13.22 -13.13
N GLU A 280 -33.50 -13.64 -13.31
CA GLU A 280 -33.05 -15.00 -13.00
C GLU A 280 -32.64 -15.16 -11.53
N THR A 281 -32.63 -16.41 -11.07
CA THR A 281 -32.18 -16.79 -9.73
C THR A 281 -31.19 -17.94 -9.84
N PHE A 282 -30.14 -17.91 -9.03
CA PHE A 282 -29.14 -18.98 -8.94
C PHE A 282 -28.79 -19.25 -7.48
N THR A 283 -28.54 -20.51 -7.12
CA THR A 283 -28.11 -20.86 -5.75
C THR A 283 -26.66 -21.30 -5.76
N TYR A 284 -25.80 -20.51 -5.13
CA TYR A 284 -24.40 -20.85 -4.91
C TYR A 284 -24.27 -21.79 -3.71
N ARG A 285 -23.39 -22.79 -3.83
CA ARG A 285 -23.05 -23.69 -2.73
C ARG A 285 -21.59 -23.52 -2.35
N TRP A 286 -21.36 -23.00 -1.15
CA TRP A 286 -20.03 -22.83 -0.57
C TRP A 286 -19.87 -23.70 0.67
N THR A 287 -18.64 -24.08 0.96
CA THR A 287 -18.26 -24.94 2.09
C THR A 287 -17.12 -24.30 2.85
N VAL A 288 -17.09 -24.51 4.16
CA VAL A 288 -16.06 -23.95 5.05
C VAL A 288 -15.26 -25.11 5.66
N PRO A 289 -14.35 -25.73 4.90
CA PRO A 289 -13.48 -26.77 5.45
C PRO A 289 -12.49 -26.18 6.46
N GLU A 290 -11.85 -27.07 7.22
CA GLU A 290 -10.84 -26.69 8.22
C GLU A 290 -9.63 -25.97 7.60
N SER A 291 -9.33 -26.20 6.32
CA SER A 291 -8.25 -25.53 5.60
C SER A 291 -8.45 -24.02 5.38
N VAL A 292 -9.67 -23.50 5.54
CA VAL A 292 -9.97 -22.06 5.54
C VAL A 292 -10.40 -21.56 6.92
N SER A 293 -10.22 -22.40 7.95
CA SER A 293 -10.42 -22.00 9.34
C SER A 293 -9.42 -20.91 9.71
N PRO A 294 -9.83 -19.93 10.54
CA PRO A 294 -8.87 -19.17 11.32
C PRO A 294 -7.94 -20.14 12.06
N THR A 295 -6.63 -19.91 12.00
CA THR A 295 -5.63 -20.72 12.71
C THR A 295 -5.72 -20.48 14.22
N ASP A 296 -4.98 -21.25 15.04
CA ASP A 296 -4.98 -21.04 16.49
C ASP A 296 -4.51 -19.63 16.89
N GLU A 297 -3.59 -19.05 16.12
CA GLU A 297 -3.06 -17.68 16.31
C GLU A 297 -4.00 -16.60 15.75
N ASP A 298 -4.90 -16.94 14.84
CA ASP A 298 -5.88 -15.99 14.30
C ASP A 298 -7.03 -15.69 15.29
N PRO A 299 -7.67 -14.52 15.14
CA PRO A 299 -8.88 -14.20 15.89
C PRO A 299 -10.00 -15.23 15.68
N PRO A 300 -11.01 -15.27 16.58
CA PRO A 300 -12.13 -16.21 16.47
C PRO A 300 -12.87 -16.16 15.14
N CYS A 301 -12.91 -15.00 14.48
CA CYS A 301 -13.48 -14.80 13.17
C CYS A 301 -12.55 -13.98 12.29
N LEU A 302 -12.47 -14.35 11.01
CA LEU A 302 -11.75 -13.62 9.96
C LEU A 302 -12.75 -12.88 9.05
N THR A 303 -12.42 -11.62 8.74
CA THR A 303 -13.15 -10.84 7.73
C THR A 303 -12.71 -11.24 6.32
N TYR A 304 -13.69 -11.54 5.49
CA TYR A 304 -13.61 -11.64 4.04
C TYR A 304 -14.73 -10.79 3.43
N LEU A 305 -14.89 -10.90 2.12
CA LEU A 305 -15.90 -10.17 1.36
C LEU A 305 -16.47 -11.04 0.24
N TYR A 306 -17.59 -10.61 -0.31
CA TYR A 306 -18.16 -11.13 -1.54
C TYR A 306 -18.56 -9.96 -2.46
N PHE A 307 -18.55 -10.19 -3.77
CA PHE A 307 -18.80 -9.14 -4.77
C PHE A 307 -19.28 -9.76 -6.09
N SER A 308 -19.77 -8.94 -7.02
CA SER A 308 -20.10 -9.41 -8.36
C SER A 308 -18.85 -9.46 -9.23
N ALA A 309 -18.60 -10.61 -9.84
CA ALA A 309 -17.40 -10.86 -10.66
C ALA A 309 -17.68 -10.90 -12.17
N VAL A 310 -18.85 -10.44 -12.64
CA VAL A 310 -19.17 -10.44 -14.08
C VAL A 310 -18.30 -9.42 -14.80
N GLN A 311 -18.28 -8.18 -14.30
CA GLN A 311 -17.32 -7.15 -14.65
C GLN A 311 -16.83 -6.54 -13.33
N PRO A 312 -15.86 -7.16 -12.65
CA PRO A 312 -15.59 -6.91 -11.23
C PRO A 312 -15.41 -5.42 -10.94
N ILE A 313 -14.59 -4.71 -11.73
CA ILE A 313 -14.37 -3.26 -11.58
C ILE A 313 -15.68 -2.46 -11.67
N LYS A 314 -16.47 -2.69 -12.73
CA LYS A 314 -17.70 -1.91 -12.96
C LYS A 314 -18.81 -2.26 -11.97
N ASP A 315 -18.88 -3.53 -11.58
CA ASP A 315 -19.91 -4.04 -10.69
C ASP A 315 -19.65 -3.61 -9.24
N THR A 316 -18.39 -3.58 -8.79
CA THR A 316 -18.02 -3.03 -7.47
C THR A 316 -18.18 -1.52 -7.43
N SER A 317 -17.76 -0.79 -8.48
CA SER A 317 -18.04 0.65 -8.60
C SER A 317 -19.55 0.95 -8.58
N ALA A 318 -20.38 0.06 -9.15
CA ALA A 318 -21.83 0.18 -9.08
C ALA A 318 -22.40 -0.06 -7.66
N GLY A 319 -21.67 -0.70 -6.74
CA GLY A 319 -22.06 -0.89 -5.34
C GLY A 319 -22.17 -2.34 -4.86
N LEU A 320 -21.86 -3.34 -5.69
CA LEU A 320 -22.06 -4.75 -5.35
C LEU A 320 -20.89 -5.34 -4.57
N VAL A 321 -20.83 -5.01 -3.28
CA VAL A 321 -19.87 -5.55 -2.31
C VAL A 321 -20.61 -5.89 -1.01
N GLY A 322 -20.24 -6.98 -0.34
CA GLY A 322 -20.74 -7.31 0.99
C GLY A 322 -19.70 -8.06 1.84
N PRO A 323 -19.81 -8.00 3.18
CA PRO A 323 -18.88 -8.66 4.08
C PRO A 323 -19.21 -10.15 4.27
N LEU A 324 -18.18 -10.98 4.40
CA LEU A 324 -18.29 -12.40 4.72
C LEU A 324 -17.39 -12.73 5.91
N LEU A 325 -17.90 -13.38 6.94
CA LEU A 325 -17.14 -13.78 8.13
C LEU A 325 -17.05 -15.29 8.22
N VAL A 326 -15.82 -15.78 8.39
CA VAL A 326 -15.53 -17.19 8.68
C VAL A 326 -14.99 -17.31 10.11
N CYS A 327 -15.68 -18.08 10.93
CA CYS A 327 -15.41 -18.19 12.36
C CYS A 327 -15.00 -19.62 12.76
N LYS A 328 -14.19 -19.73 13.82
CA LYS A 328 -13.90 -21.01 14.48
C LYS A 328 -15.20 -21.63 14.98
N LYS A 329 -15.28 -22.96 14.96
CA LYS A 329 -16.46 -23.71 15.40
C LYS A 329 -16.89 -23.33 16.82
N GLY A 330 -18.16 -23.02 17.01
CA GLY A 330 -18.74 -22.63 18.30
C GLY A 330 -18.43 -21.20 18.75
N SER A 331 -17.89 -20.33 17.87
CA SER A 331 -17.63 -18.92 18.18
C SER A 331 -18.84 -18.01 17.97
N LEU A 332 -19.86 -18.49 17.25
CA LEU A 332 -21.11 -17.78 17.04
C LEU A 332 -22.19 -18.22 18.05
N ASN A 333 -23.00 -17.26 18.47
CA ASN A 333 -24.25 -17.52 19.18
C ASN A 333 -25.33 -18.04 18.22
N ALA A 334 -26.45 -18.51 18.77
CA ALA A 334 -27.56 -19.03 17.96
C ALA A 334 -28.20 -17.96 17.04
N ASP A 335 -28.08 -16.68 17.40
CA ASP A 335 -28.51 -15.52 16.61
C ASP A 335 -27.47 -15.05 15.57
N GLY A 336 -26.29 -15.68 15.53
CA GLY A 336 -25.19 -15.33 14.63
C GLY A 336 -24.25 -14.22 15.13
N THR A 337 -24.46 -13.69 16.34
CA THR A 337 -23.53 -12.73 16.96
C THR A 337 -22.25 -13.43 17.43
N GLN A 338 -21.12 -12.74 17.41
CA GLN A 338 -19.86 -13.28 17.91
C GLN A 338 -19.87 -13.40 19.44
N LYS A 339 -19.45 -14.55 19.98
CA LYS A 339 -19.30 -14.74 21.41
C LYS A 339 -18.19 -13.85 21.96
N GLY A 340 -18.51 -13.11 23.01
CA GLY A 340 -17.55 -12.25 23.68
C GLY A 340 -17.23 -10.95 22.94
N ILE A 341 -18.05 -10.59 21.95
CA ILE A 341 -18.03 -9.28 21.28
C ILE A 341 -19.37 -8.62 21.55
N ASP A 342 -19.33 -7.35 21.97
CA ASP A 342 -20.53 -6.59 22.35
C ASP A 342 -21.05 -5.78 21.14
N LYS A 343 -20.15 -5.35 20.25
CA LYS A 343 -20.49 -4.64 18.99
C LYS A 343 -19.63 -5.10 17.82
N GLU A 344 -20.25 -5.30 16.67
CA GLU A 344 -19.58 -5.61 15.40
C GLU A 344 -19.87 -4.50 14.39
N PHE A 345 -18.83 -3.91 13.79
CA PHE A 345 -18.96 -2.89 12.75
C PHE A 345 -18.25 -3.35 11.48
N TYR A 346 -18.86 -3.10 10.32
CA TYR A 346 -18.31 -3.42 9.00
C TYR A 346 -18.12 -2.13 8.22
N LEU A 347 -16.88 -1.78 7.88
CA LEU A 347 -16.54 -0.57 7.14
C LEU A 347 -15.83 -0.91 5.84
N LEU A 348 -16.39 -0.44 4.74
CA LEU A 348 -15.81 -0.43 3.41
C LEU A 348 -15.24 0.96 3.13
N PHE A 349 -13.92 1.02 3.00
CA PHE A 349 -13.20 2.19 2.51
C PHE A 349 -12.96 2.01 1.01
N THR A 350 -13.53 2.92 0.22
CA THR A 350 -13.38 2.89 -1.23
C THR A 350 -13.63 4.26 -1.85
N VAL A 351 -12.90 4.58 -2.91
CA VAL A 351 -13.24 5.62 -3.85
C VAL A 351 -14.22 5.03 -4.86
N PHE A 352 -15.52 5.26 -4.67
CA PHE A 352 -16.53 4.87 -5.64
C PHE A 352 -16.34 5.71 -6.91
N ASP A 353 -15.59 5.19 -7.87
CA ASP A 353 -15.42 5.79 -9.18
C ASP A 353 -16.67 5.52 -10.03
N GLU A 354 -17.60 6.47 -10.02
CA GLU A 354 -18.85 6.38 -10.79
C GLU A 354 -18.62 6.48 -12.30
N ASN A 355 -17.43 6.91 -12.75
CA ASN A 355 -17.06 6.86 -14.18
C ASN A 355 -16.90 5.41 -14.65
N LEU A 356 -16.57 4.49 -13.74
CA LEU A 356 -16.45 3.05 -14.03
C LEU A 356 -17.77 2.29 -13.80
N SER A 357 -18.78 2.95 -13.22
CA SER A 357 -20.07 2.34 -12.89
C SER A 357 -20.83 1.86 -14.13
N ARG A 358 -21.58 0.75 -13.99
CA ARG A 358 -22.51 0.25 -15.01
C ARG A 358 -23.65 1.24 -15.33
N TYR A 359 -23.83 2.27 -14.50
CA TYR A 359 -24.92 3.22 -14.55
C TYR A 359 -24.50 4.65 -14.95
N LEU A 360 -23.24 4.87 -15.34
CA LEU A 360 -22.75 6.22 -15.69
C LEU A 360 -23.65 6.94 -16.71
N ASP A 361 -23.97 6.30 -17.84
CA ASP A 361 -24.80 6.91 -18.89
C ASP A 361 -26.19 7.29 -18.39
N GLU A 362 -26.80 6.43 -17.58
CA GLU A 362 -28.12 6.67 -17.00
C GLU A 362 -28.09 7.80 -15.97
N ASN A 363 -27.00 7.89 -15.21
CA ASN A 363 -26.77 8.98 -14.26
C ASN A 363 -26.57 10.32 -14.97
N ILE A 364 -25.80 10.35 -16.05
CA ILE A 364 -25.64 11.55 -16.89
C ILE A 364 -27.00 12.01 -17.41
N GLN A 365 -27.75 11.10 -18.04
CA GLN A 365 -29.08 11.42 -18.60
C GLN A 365 -30.08 11.90 -17.54
N LYS A 366 -29.99 11.38 -16.32
CA LYS A 366 -30.97 11.66 -15.26
C LYS A 366 -30.65 12.93 -14.48
N PHE A 367 -29.38 13.22 -14.23
CA PHE A 367 -28.96 14.20 -13.23
C PHE A 367 -28.18 15.39 -13.81
N THR A 368 -27.71 15.37 -15.05
CA THR A 368 -27.10 16.56 -15.66
C THR A 368 -28.15 17.42 -16.38
N TRP A 369 -27.95 18.75 -16.44
CA TRP A 369 -28.90 19.62 -17.15
C TRP A 369 -28.75 19.53 -18.68
N TYR A 370 -27.55 19.23 -19.20
CA TYR A 370 -27.27 19.07 -20.62
C TYR A 370 -26.46 17.79 -20.92
N PRO A 371 -27.10 16.61 -20.90
CA PRO A 371 -26.43 15.30 -21.05
C PRO A 371 -25.53 15.16 -22.28
N PHE A 372 -25.92 15.76 -23.41
CA PHE A 372 -25.18 15.66 -24.67
C PHE A 372 -23.91 16.50 -24.74
N SER A 373 -23.72 17.43 -23.79
CA SER A 373 -22.54 18.28 -23.70
C SER A 373 -21.45 17.71 -22.79
N VAL A 374 -21.74 16.61 -22.09
CA VAL A 374 -20.81 16.00 -21.14
C VAL A 374 -19.70 15.28 -21.89
N ASP A 375 -18.49 15.81 -21.76
CA ASP A 375 -17.27 15.07 -22.09
C ASP A 375 -16.90 14.17 -20.91
N LYS A 376 -16.86 12.87 -21.16
CA LYS A 376 -16.51 11.86 -20.15
C LYS A 376 -15.03 11.81 -19.83
N GLU A 377 -14.19 12.34 -20.72
CA GLU A 377 -12.74 12.38 -20.55
C GLU A 377 -12.27 13.70 -19.90
N ASP A 378 -13.18 14.67 -19.69
CA ASP A 378 -12.88 15.90 -18.97
C ASP A 378 -12.40 15.58 -17.55
N LYS A 379 -11.18 16.05 -17.21
CA LYS A 379 -10.52 15.75 -15.93
C LYS A 379 -11.38 16.15 -14.74
N GLU A 380 -12.07 17.29 -14.84
CA GLU A 380 -12.90 17.80 -13.76
C GLU A 380 -14.23 17.05 -13.62
N PHE A 381 -14.82 16.58 -14.73
CA PHE A 381 -15.96 15.65 -14.70
C PHE A 381 -15.56 14.32 -14.05
N VAL A 382 -14.46 13.70 -14.49
CA VAL A 382 -13.95 12.45 -13.92
C VAL A 382 -13.73 12.60 -12.42
N LYS A 383 -13.07 13.68 -12.00
CA LYS A 383 -12.81 14.00 -10.59
C LYS A 383 -14.09 14.17 -9.79
N SER A 384 -15.11 14.84 -10.33
CA SER A 384 -16.39 15.07 -9.63
C SER A 384 -17.15 13.78 -9.31
N ASN A 385 -16.91 12.72 -10.09
CA ASN A 385 -17.58 11.43 -9.97
C ASN A 385 -16.80 10.40 -9.14
N ARG A 386 -15.69 10.79 -8.51
CA ARG A 386 -14.91 9.93 -7.59
C ARG A 386 -15.34 10.18 -6.16
N MET A 387 -16.25 9.35 -5.66
CA MET A 387 -16.88 9.55 -4.35
C MET A 387 -16.07 8.84 -3.25
N HIS A 388 -15.31 9.61 -2.47
CA HIS A 388 -14.39 9.12 -1.44
C HIS A 388 -15.17 8.79 -0.16
N ALA A 389 -15.65 7.55 -0.04
CA ALA A 389 -16.70 7.21 0.91
C ALA A 389 -16.34 6.06 1.86
N VAL A 390 -17.01 6.04 3.02
CA VAL A 390 -17.06 4.90 3.94
C VAL A 390 -18.48 4.35 3.92
N ASN A 391 -18.66 3.08 3.56
CA ASN A 391 -19.97 2.45 3.37
C ASN A 391 -20.92 3.21 2.41
N GLY A 392 -20.34 3.99 1.48
CA GLY A 392 -21.10 4.82 0.55
C GLY A 392 -21.50 6.20 1.10
N TYR A 393 -21.05 6.58 2.29
CA TYR A 393 -21.30 7.90 2.86
C TYR A 393 -20.03 8.76 2.91
N MET A 394 -20.21 10.07 2.81
CA MET A 394 -19.12 11.07 2.84
C MET A 394 -19.40 12.14 3.90
N TYR A 395 -18.37 12.87 4.33
CA TYR A 395 -18.47 14.07 5.17
C TYR A 395 -19.27 13.87 6.48
N GLY A 396 -19.05 12.74 7.17
CA GLY A 396 -19.65 12.45 8.48
C GLY A 396 -21.10 11.96 8.44
N SER A 397 -21.69 11.73 7.27
CA SER A 397 -23.10 11.36 7.14
C SER A 397 -23.44 9.91 7.52
N GLN A 398 -22.44 9.06 7.81
CA GLN A 398 -22.63 7.66 8.22
C GLN A 398 -23.44 7.52 9.52
N PRO A 399 -24.57 6.78 9.51
CA PRO A 399 -25.32 6.48 10.73
C PRO A 399 -24.82 5.20 11.43
N GLY A 400 -25.26 4.99 12.67
CA GLY A 400 -25.20 3.68 13.33
C GLY A 400 -23.86 3.26 13.92
N LEU A 401 -22.88 4.18 14.03
CA LEU A 401 -21.60 3.93 14.70
C LEU A 401 -21.65 4.38 16.17
N SER A 402 -22.47 3.71 16.97
CA SER A 402 -22.62 3.98 18.40
C SER A 402 -22.30 2.76 19.27
N MET A 403 -21.55 2.98 20.35
CA MET A 403 -21.12 1.95 21.28
C MET A 403 -21.05 2.49 22.71
N CYS A 404 -20.94 1.60 23.68
CA CYS A 404 -20.74 1.96 25.07
C CYS A 404 -19.26 1.90 25.45
N LYS A 405 -18.87 2.76 26.39
CA LYS A 405 -17.59 2.66 27.09
C LYS A 405 -17.44 1.23 27.65
N LYS A 406 -16.26 0.63 27.46
CA LYS A 406 -15.87 -0.76 27.79
C LYS A 406 -16.45 -1.87 26.91
N ASP A 407 -17.29 -1.57 25.92
CA ASP A 407 -17.72 -2.58 24.95
C ASP A 407 -16.50 -3.21 24.28
N ARG A 408 -16.54 -4.52 24.05
CA ARG A 408 -15.59 -5.20 23.17
C ARG A 408 -16.10 -5.06 21.75
N VAL A 409 -15.38 -4.28 20.96
CA VAL A 409 -15.79 -3.91 19.62
C VAL A 409 -14.91 -4.62 18.59
N SER A 410 -15.54 -5.29 17.63
CA SER A 410 -14.88 -5.89 16.48
C SER A 410 -15.13 -5.03 15.24
N TRP A 411 -14.06 -4.44 14.70
CA TRP A 411 -14.06 -3.67 13.46
C TRP A 411 -13.62 -4.55 12.30
N HIS A 412 -14.55 -4.82 11.39
CA HIS A 412 -14.33 -5.56 10.15
C HIS A 412 -14.12 -4.56 9.02
N LEU A 413 -12.89 -4.45 8.55
CA LEU A 413 -12.47 -3.38 7.65
C LEU A 413 -12.13 -3.95 6.28
N ILE A 414 -12.64 -3.30 5.23
CA ILE A 414 -12.55 -3.76 3.85
C ILE A 414 -12.05 -2.61 2.97
N GLY A 415 -11.03 -2.87 2.16
CA GLY A 415 -10.59 -2.00 1.06
C GLY A 415 -11.07 -2.55 -0.29
N MET A 416 -11.52 -1.67 -1.17
CA MET A 416 -11.97 -2.02 -2.52
C MET A 416 -11.66 -0.89 -3.49
N GLY A 417 -11.41 -1.20 -4.76
CA GLY A 417 -11.25 -0.20 -5.83
C GLY A 417 -10.00 -0.44 -6.67
N THR A 418 -9.25 0.62 -6.98
CA THR A 418 -8.08 0.58 -7.87
C THR A 418 -6.78 0.97 -7.16
N ASP A 419 -5.75 1.31 -7.91
CA ASP A 419 -4.50 1.92 -7.44
C ASP A 419 -4.69 3.20 -6.61
N THR A 420 -5.80 3.92 -6.76
CA THR A 420 -6.11 5.08 -5.91
C THR A 420 -6.58 4.69 -4.51
N ASP A 421 -6.95 3.43 -4.28
CA ASP A 421 -7.53 2.97 -3.02
C ASP A 421 -6.47 2.58 -2.00
N MET A 422 -5.68 3.57 -1.61
CA MET A 422 -4.64 3.48 -0.60
C MET A 422 -5.12 4.15 0.68
N HIS A 423 -5.67 3.36 1.61
CA HIS A 423 -6.38 3.92 2.77
C HIS A 423 -5.62 3.71 4.07
N GLY A 424 -5.20 4.78 4.74
CA GLY A 424 -4.80 4.72 6.15
C GLY A 424 -6.00 4.91 7.07
N VAL A 425 -6.68 3.85 7.50
CA VAL A 425 -7.87 3.98 8.36
C VAL A 425 -7.43 4.30 9.77
N TYR A 426 -7.72 5.51 10.25
CA TYR A 426 -7.34 6.00 11.58
C TYR A 426 -8.58 6.21 12.48
N PHE A 427 -8.48 5.71 13.72
CA PHE A 427 -9.48 5.91 14.77
C PHE A 427 -9.02 6.99 15.74
N GLN A 428 -9.60 8.19 15.62
CA GLN A 428 -9.23 9.30 16.50
C GLN A 428 -9.60 8.99 17.95
N GLY A 429 -8.65 9.19 18.87
CA GLY A 429 -8.85 9.12 20.33
C GLY A 429 -8.84 7.72 20.95
N ASN A 430 -8.98 6.66 20.16
CA ASN A 430 -8.95 5.26 20.62
C ASN A 430 -7.93 4.46 19.80
N THR A 431 -7.32 3.46 20.43
CA THR A 431 -6.40 2.54 19.74
C THR A 431 -7.10 1.21 19.44
N ILE A 432 -6.56 0.50 18.45
CA ILE A 432 -6.99 -0.82 18.01
C ILE A 432 -5.90 -1.86 18.30
N HIS A 433 -6.34 -3.09 18.47
CA HIS A 433 -5.49 -4.25 18.71
C HIS A 433 -5.54 -5.14 17.47
N LEU A 434 -4.37 -5.41 16.90
CA LEU A 434 -4.21 -6.24 15.71
C LEU A 434 -3.15 -7.31 15.97
N ARG A 435 -3.57 -8.57 16.11
CA ARG A 435 -2.68 -9.73 16.27
C ARG A 435 -1.60 -9.56 17.37
N GLY A 436 -1.98 -8.99 18.51
CA GLY A 436 -1.07 -8.77 19.64
C GLY A 436 -0.29 -7.45 19.62
N THR A 437 -0.45 -6.63 18.58
CA THR A 437 0.08 -5.27 18.51
C THR A 437 -0.97 -4.22 18.79
N HIS A 438 -0.54 -3.06 19.29
CA HIS A 438 -1.36 -1.85 19.40
C HIS A 438 -1.07 -0.92 18.21
N ARG A 439 -2.12 -0.49 17.54
CA ARG A 439 -2.09 0.49 16.46
C ARG A 439 -3.24 1.47 16.68
N ASP A 440 -3.27 2.59 15.98
CA ASP A 440 -4.44 3.46 15.89
C ASP A 440 -4.90 3.66 14.44
N SER A 441 -4.01 3.33 13.51
CA SER A 441 -4.23 3.27 12.09
C SER A 441 -3.91 1.90 11.49
N LEU A 442 -4.43 1.64 10.30
CA LEU A 442 -4.06 0.49 9.46
C LEU A 442 -4.19 0.81 7.98
N ALA A 443 -3.38 0.17 7.15
CA ALA A 443 -3.51 0.30 5.71
C ALA A 443 -4.57 -0.67 5.15
N LEU A 444 -5.40 -0.20 4.21
CA LEU A 444 -6.30 -1.00 3.37
C LEU A 444 -6.03 -0.73 1.89
N PHE A 445 -6.08 -1.79 1.09
CA PHE A 445 -5.92 -1.81 -0.36
C PHE A 445 -7.06 -2.61 -1.00
N PRO A 446 -7.23 -2.57 -2.33
CA PRO A 446 -8.26 -3.35 -3.00
C PRO A 446 -8.25 -4.83 -2.60
N HIS A 447 -9.43 -5.36 -2.27
CA HIS A 447 -9.67 -6.73 -1.82
C HIS A 447 -9.01 -7.13 -0.49
N MET A 448 -8.37 -6.20 0.24
CA MET A 448 -7.97 -6.49 1.62
C MET A 448 -9.17 -6.44 2.55
N ALA A 449 -9.26 -7.45 3.43
CA ALA A 449 -10.23 -7.51 4.50
C ALA A 449 -9.53 -7.96 5.78
N THR A 450 -9.76 -7.23 6.87
CA THR A 450 -9.11 -7.50 8.16
C THR A 450 -10.05 -7.28 9.32
N THR A 451 -9.67 -7.77 10.50
CA THR A 451 -10.42 -7.63 11.75
C THR A 451 -9.52 -6.96 12.79
N ALA A 452 -9.99 -5.85 13.35
CA ALA A 452 -9.32 -5.13 14.43
C ALA A 452 -10.22 -5.06 15.66
N PHE A 453 -9.63 -5.14 16.86
CA PHE A 453 -10.37 -5.09 18.11
C PHE A 453 -10.16 -3.76 18.83
N MET A 454 -11.21 -3.23 19.42
CA MET A 454 -11.16 -2.00 20.21
C MET A 454 -11.94 -2.20 21.51
N GLN A 455 -11.46 -1.58 22.57
CA GLN A 455 -12.23 -1.41 23.80
C GLN A 455 -12.16 0.07 24.21
N PRO A 456 -13.20 0.87 23.92
CA PRO A 456 -13.15 2.30 24.16
C PRO A 456 -13.21 2.58 25.66
N ASP A 457 -12.36 3.48 26.14
CA ASP A 457 -12.20 3.80 27.56
C ASP A 457 -12.73 5.18 27.95
N HIS A 458 -13.05 6.04 26.99
CA HIS A 458 -13.61 7.37 27.22
C HIS A 458 -14.91 7.57 26.43
N ALA A 459 -15.89 8.17 27.09
CA ALA A 459 -17.11 8.58 26.43
C ALA A 459 -16.87 9.89 25.67
N GLY A 460 -17.48 10.03 24.49
CA GLY A 460 -17.30 11.19 23.63
C GLY A 460 -17.65 10.92 22.18
N ILE A 461 -17.44 11.95 21.36
CA ILE A 461 -17.65 11.89 19.91
C ILE A 461 -16.28 11.94 19.22
N PHE A 462 -16.04 10.97 18.35
CA PHE A 462 -14.74 10.76 17.71
C PHE A 462 -14.88 10.57 16.20
N LYS A 463 -13.76 10.58 15.49
CA LYS A 463 -13.72 10.39 14.03
C LYS A 463 -13.07 9.05 13.67
N VAL A 464 -13.61 8.38 12.66
CA VAL A 464 -12.94 7.32 11.92
C VAL A 464 -12.78 7.79 10.48
N PHE A 465 -11.55 7.94 10.01
CA PHE A 465 -11.29 8.56 8.71
C PHE A 465 -10.05 7.98 8.03
N CYS A 466 -9.93 8.25 6.74
CA CYS A 466 -8.75 7.90 5.97
C CYS A 466 -7.69 9.01 6.13
N SER A 467 -6.54 8.69 6.73
CA SER A 467 -5.40 9.60 6.94
C SER A 467 -4.60 9.86 5.67
N THR A 468 -4.88 9.16 4.57
CA THR A 468 -4.40 9.53 3.24
C THR A 468 -4.94 10.93 2.91
N LEU A 469 -4.04 11.90 2.79
CA LEU A 469 -4.36 13.34 2.88
C LEU A 469 -5.46 13.77 1.90
N HIS A 470 -5.40 13.32 0.65
CA HIS A 470 -6.42 13.63 -0.34
C HIS A 470 -7.77 12.97 -0.03
N HIS A 471 -7.79 11.74 0.47
CA HIS A 471 -9.04 11.06 0.81
C HIS A 471 -9.76 11.77 1.97
N PHE A 472 -9.00 12.24 2.95
CA PHE A 472 -9.54 13.01 4.08
C PHE A 472 -10.31 14.24 3.63
N VAL A 473 -9.66 15.15 2.89
CA VAL A 473 -10.29 16.43 2.47
C VAL A 473 -11.42 16.23 1.47
N ARG A 474 -11.38 15.13 0.72
CA ARG A 474 -12.43 14.78 -0.25
C ARG A 474 -13.62 14.07 0.40
N GLY A 475 -13.65 13.94 1.73
CA GLY A 475 -14.84 13.54 2.49
C GLY A 475 -14.82 12.12 3.06
N MET A 476 -13.70 11.40 3.00
CA MET A 476 -13.58 10.03 3.52
C MET A 476 -13.35 10.01 5.04
N GLY A 477 -14.35 10.48 5.78
CA GLY A 477 -14.34 10.50 7.24
C GLY A 477 -15.75 10.41 7.81
N GLN A 478 -15.88 9.67 8.91
CA GLN A 478 -17.12 9.42 9.63
C GLN A 478 -16.98 9.68 11.11
N ILE A 479 -18.12 9.78 11.80
CA ILE A 479 -18.20 10.02 13.24
C ILE A 479 -18.62 8.73 13.93
N TYR A 480 -17.97 8.38 15.03
CA TYR A 480 -18.43 7.34 15.95
C TYR A 480 -18.61 7.89 17.36
N GLU A 481 -19.62 7.39 18.06
CA GLU A 481 -20.03 7.87 19.38
C GLU A 481 -19.81 6.78 20.43
N VAL A 482 -19.16 7.15 21.53
CA VAL A 482 -18.99 6.31 22.71
C VAL A 482 -19.80 6.91 23.86
N SER A 483 -20.88 6.24 24.25
CA SER A 483 -21.71 6.65 25.38
C SER A 483 -21.22 6.05 26.70
N SER A 484 -21.48 6.69 27.84
CA SER A 484 -21.06 6.16 29.15
C SER A 484 -21.83 4.90 29.58
N CYS A 485 -23.08 4.75 29.16
CA CYS A 485 -23.96 3.61 29.42
C CYS A 485 -24.02 3.15 30.89
N GLY A 486 -23.94 4.11 31.83
CA GLY A 486 -23.96 3.83 33.27
C GLY A 486 -22.63 3.33 33.85
N ASN A 487 -21.58 3.17 33.03
CA ASN A 487 -20.23 2.93 33.51
C ASN A 487 -19.67 4.22 34.12
N ARG A 488 -19.37 4.20 35.42
CA ARG A 488 -18.65 5.29 36.08
C ARG A 488 -17.24 5.37 35.54
N ASP A 489 -16.73 6.59 35.37
CA ASP A 489 -15.32 6.80 35.14
C ASP A 489 -14.56 6.21 36.34
N PRO A 490 -13.56 5.34 36.11
CA PRO A 490 -12.66 4.96 37.19
C PRO A 490 -12.06 6.26 37.76
N SER A 491 -11.81 6.28 39.07
CA SER A 491 -10.90 7.27 39.64
C SER A 491 -9.60 7.21 38.84
N GLU A 492 -9.20 8.32 38.21
CA GLU A 492 -7.97 8.39 37.42
C GLU A 492 -6.86 7.69 38.22
N PRO A 493 -6.23 6.63 37.68
CA PRO A 493 -5.01 6.14 38.31
C PRO A 493 -4.06 7.34 38.41
N PRO A 494 -3.25 7.46 39.47
CA PRO A 494 -2.24 8.50 39.52
C PRO A 494 -1.37 8.34 38.26
N TYR A 495 -1.54 9.25 37.29
CA TYR A 495 -0.66 9.31 36.14
C TYR A 495 0.77 9.41 36.68
N GLY A 496 1.69 8.67 36.07
CA GLY A 496 3.07 8.50 36.49
C GLY A 496 3.86 9.80 36.40
N MET A 497 4.89 9.84 35.55
CA MET A 497 5.70 11.04 35.42
C MET A 497 4.98 12.07 34.54
N LEU A 498 4.93 13.33 34.99
CA LEU A 498 4.52 14.45 34.13
C LEU A 498 5.74 14.97 33.35
N ARG A 499 5.75 14.75 32.03
CA ARG A 499 6.82 15.18 31.13
C ARG A 499 6.41 16.46 30.40
N THR A 500 7.10 17.56 30.66
CA THR A 500 6.80 18.87 30.06
C THR A 500 7.73 19.19 28.91
N PHE A 501 7.17 19.60 27.77
CA PHE A 501 7.92 20.04 26.59
C PHE A 501 7.47 21.43 26.15
N PHE A 502 8.43 22.27 25.79
CA PHE A 502 8.18 23.61 25.24
C PHE A 502 8.42 23.56 23.74
N ILE A 503 7.35 23.62 22.95
CA ILE A 503 7.43 23.47 21.49
C ILE A 503 6.87 24.72 20.83
N ALA A 504 7.53 25.21 19.78
CA ALA A 504 6.98 26.28 18.94
C ALA A 504 6.86 25.86 17.48
N ALA A 505 5.84 26.38 16.80
CA ALA A 505 5.78 26.37 15.34
C ALA A 505 6.46 27.64 14.80
N GLU A 506 7.47 27.46 13.97
CA GLU A 506 8.32 28.54 13.45
C GLU A 506 8.51 28.46 11.96
N GLU A 507 8.47 29.62 11.29
CA GLU A 507 8.75 29.73 9.87
C GLU A 507 10.25 29.72 9.63
N VAL A 508 10.70 28.86 8.72
CA VAL A 508 12.11 28.67 8.37
C VAL A 508 12.27 28.63 6.85
N GLU A 509 13.47 28.97 6.39
CA GLU A 509 13.90 28.62 5.03
C GLU A 509 14.49 27.22 5.06
N TRP A 510 13.90 26.33 4.27
CA TRP A 510 14.27 24.92 4.21
C TRP A 510 14.84 24.59 2.84
N ASP A 511 16.02 24.00 2.84
CA ASP A 511 16.66 23.50 1.62
C ASP A 511 16.62 21.97 1.63
N TYR A 512 15.92 21.37 0.66
CA TYR A 512 15.81 19.92 0.51
C TYR A 512 17.14 19.29 0.04
N ALA A 513 17.95 20.02 -0.72
CA ALA A 513 19.20 19.55 -1.31
C ALA A 513 20.32 20.61 -1.23
N PRO A 514 20.86 20.88 -0.03
CA PRO A 514 21.96 21.85 0.14
C PRO A 514 23.21 21.46 -0.67
N ASN A 515 23.51 20.16 -0.78
CA ASN A 515 24.56 19.62 -1.61
C ASN A 515 23.97 18.90 -2.82
N LYS A 516 24.23 19.43 -4.02
CA LYS A 516 23.74 18.89 -5.29
C LYS A 516 24.69 17.86 -5.91
N ASN A 517 25.88 17.66 -5.34
CA ASN A 517 26.93 16.80 -5.91
C ASN A 517 26.57 15.32 -5.90
N TRP A 518 25.64 14.89 -5.05
CA TRP A 518 25.25 13.48 -4.92
C TRP A 518 24.84 12.86 -6.26
N GLU A 519 23.94 13.51 -7.01
CA GLU A 519 23.51 13.03 -8.33
C GLU A 519 24.68 13.04 -9.33
N PHE A 520 25.55 14.05 -9.27
CA PHE A 520 26.75 14.12 -10.12
C PHE A 520 27.73 12.97 -9.84
N GLU A 521 28.03 12.69 -8.57
CA GLU A 521 28.96 11.62 -8.17
C GLU A 521 28.43 10.23 -8.55
N LYS A 522 27.12 10.00 -8.40
CA LYS A 522 26.45 8.78 -8.83
C LYS A 522 26.51 8.61 -10.35
N GLN A 523 26.27 9.67 -11.13
CA GLN A 523 26.24 9.62 -12.59
C GLN A 523 27.62 9.48 -13.26
N HIS A 524 28.72 9.93 -12.64
CA HIS A 524 30.06 9.68 -13.20
C HIS A 524 30.38 8.17 -13.34
N LEU A 525 29.61 7.30 -12.68
CA LEU A 525 29.71 5.84 -12.77
C LEU A 525 28.83 5.24 -13.88
N ASP A 526 27.73 5.91 -14.27
CA ASP A 526 26.74 5.42 -15.25
C ASP A 526 26.89 6.18 -16.59
N ALA A 527 27.53 5.54 -17.57
CA ALA A 527 28.03 6.12 -18.82
C ALA A 527 26.98 6.62 -19.85
N GLY A 528 25.85 7.20 -19.42
CA GLY A 528 24.84 7.78 -20.31
C GLY A 528 23.74 8.62 -19.65
N GLY A 529 23.93 9.07 -18.40
CA GLY A 529 22.84 9.42 -17.48
C GLY A 529 21.88 10.54 -17.89
N GLU A 530 20.59 10.20 -17.95
CA GLU A 530 19.49 11.16 -17.83
C GLU A 530 19.50 11.76 -16.41
N ARG A 531 19.30 13.08 -16.30
CA ARG A 531 19.26 13.81 -15.02
C ARG A 531 17.83 13.97 -14.57
N HIS A 532 17.36 13.04 -13.75
CA HIS A 532 16.01 13.09 -13.19
C HIS A 532 15.88 14.16 -12.09
N GLY A 533 16.97 14.50 -11.39
CA GLY A 533 16.95 15.46 -10.29
C GLY A 533 16.85 16.94 -10.67
N ASP A 534 17.10 17.28 -11.95
CA ASP A 534 17.15 18.66 -12.44
C ASP A 534 15.82 19.40 -12.21
N ILE A 535 14.67 18.72 -12.40
CA ILE A 535 13.34 19.33 -12.23
C ILE A 535 13.06 19.75 -10.77
N PHE A 536 13.61 19.04 -9.78
CA PHE A 536 13.37 19.30 -8.36
C PHE A 536 14.42 20.24 -7.75
N MET A 537 15.67 20.19 -8.23
CA MET A 537 16.79 20.92 -7.63
C MET A 537 17.14 22.22 -8.34
N ASN A 538 16.89 22.35 -9.64
CA ASN A 538 17.30 23.53 -10.38
C ASN A 538 16.30 24.67 -10.26
N HIS A 539 16.86 25.84 -10.00
CA HIS A 539 16.12 27.09 -10.08
C HIS A 539 16.08 27.56 -11.54
N THR A 540 14.89 27.76 -12.09
CA THR A 540 14.68 28.28 -13.46
C THR A 540 13.65 29.40 -13.44
N GLU A 541 13.32 29.98 -14.59
CA GLU A 541 12.23 30.96 -14.68
C GLU A 541 10.87 30.38 -14.27
N ASN A 542 10.71 29.06 -14.30
CA ASN A 542 9.45 28.38 -14.00
C ASN A 542 9.53 27.41 -12.81
N TRP A 543 10.71 27.08 -12.29
CA TRP A 543 10.88 26.12 -11.18
C TRP A 543 11.53 26.78 -9.97
N ILE A 544 10.93 26.58 -8.79
CA ILE A 544 11.40 27.20 -7.54
C ILE A 544 12.81 26.70 -7.19
N GLY A 545 13.08 25.41 -7.39
CA GLY A 545 14.33 24.75 -7.00
C GLY A 545 14.22 24.11 -5.61
N SER A 546 15.35 23.86 -4.94
CA SER A 546 15.36 23.09 -3.69
C SER A 546 14.99 23.86 -2.41
N GLN A 547 14.77 25.17 -2.48
CA GLN A 547 14.61 26.05 -1.31
C GLN A 547 13.17 26.55 -1.18
N TYR A 548 12.58 26.33 -0.01
CA TYR A 548 11.20 26.71 0.29
C TYR A 548 11.08 27.30 1.68
N LYS A 549 10.24 28.33 1.82
CA LYS A 549 9.73 28.76 3.11
C LYS A 549 8.77 27.69 3.64
N LYS A 550 9.01 27.23 4.86
CA LYS A 550 8.25 26.18 5.55
C LYS A 550 7.93 26.59 6.98
N VAL A 551 7.09 25.82 7.65
CA VAL A 551 6.90 25.91 9.11
C VAL A 551 7.30 24.58 9.75
N VAL A 552 7.96 24.63 10.91
CA VAL A 552 8.46 23.44 11.60
C VAL A 552 8.25 23.51 13.10
N TYR A 553 8.11 22.36 13.75
CA TYR A 553 8.16 22.28 15.21
C TYR A 553 9.60 22.33 15.72
N ARG A 554 9.86 23.16 16.72
CA ARG A 554 11.15 23.29 17.40
C ARG A 554 10.98 23.27 18.92
N GLU A 555 11.91 22.62 19.61
CA GLU A 555 11.91 22.54 21.07
C GLU A 555 12.69 23.72 21.67
N TYR A 556 12.21 24.22 22.80
CA TYR A 556 12.79 25.31 23.58
C TYR A 556 13.18 24.83 24.97
N THR A 557 14.12 25.54 25.60
CA THR A 557 14.59 25.21 26.94
C THR A 557 13.55 25.50 28.02
N ASN A 558 12.68 26.50 27.82
CA ASN A 558 11.67 26.92 28.78
C ASN A 558 10.48 27.68 28.12
N GLY A 559 9.52 28.10 28.96
CA GLY A 559 8.30 28.79 28.54
C GLY A 559 8.46 30.26 28.12
N GLU A 560 9.67 30.82 28.13
CA GLU A 560 9.93 32.16 27.58
C GLU A 560 10.07 32.12 26.05
N PHE A 561 10.38 30.95 25.49
CA PHE A 561 10.59 30.71 24.05
C PHE A 561 11.65 31.63 23.41
N VAL A 562 12.76 31.82 24.13
CA VAL A 562 13.91 32.62 23.68
C VAL A 562 15.03 31.73 23.14
N GLU A 563 15.42 30.69 23.88
CA GLU A 563 16.53 29.81 23.52
C GLU A 563 16.02 28.47 22.97
N ILE A 564 16.33 28.20 21.70
CA ILE A 564 16.06 26.92 21.05
C ILE A 564 16.95 25.85 21.68
N LYS A 565 16.37 24.73 22.08
CA LYS A 565 17.12 23.60 22.62
C LYS A 565 17.96 22.98 21.51
N ALA A 566 19.27 22.98 21.68
CA ALA A 566 20.19 22.41 20.69
C ALA A 566 19.93 20.91 20.51
N ARG A 567 19.82 20.46 19.25
CA ARG A 567 19.70 19.03 18.94
C ARG A 567 21.04 18.33 19.20
N PRO A 568 21.05 17.20 19.92
CA PRO A 568 22.25 16.40 20.05
C PRO A 568 22.62 15.76 18.69
N PRO A 569 23.89 15.37 18.47
CA PRO A 569 24.31 14.73 17.22
C PRO A 569 23.50 13.48 16.84
N ARG A 570 22.99 12.75 17.85
CA ARG A 570 22.13 11.56 17.65
C ARG A 570 20.73 11.87 17.13
N GLU A 571 20.33 13.15 17.10
CA GLU A 571 19.04 13.61 16.59
C GLU A 571 19.20 14.51 15.36
N GLU A 572 20.42 14.58 14.81
CA GLU A 572 20.71 15.36 13.61
C GLU A 572 19.87 14.87 12.42
N HIS A 573 19.58 13.56 12.34
CA HIS A 573 18.75 12.98 11.28
C HIS A 573 17.30 13.47 11.28
N LEU A 574 16.78 14.04 12.39
CA LEU A 574 15.38 14.48 12.43
C LEU A 574 15.08 15.58 11.42
N GLN A 575 16.07 16.45 11.13
CA GLN A 575 15.97 17.49 10.09
C GLN A 575 14.65 18.28 10.15
N LEU A 576 13.73 18.09 9.19
CA LEU A 576 12.48 18.84 9.15
C LEU A 576 11.56 18.50 10.35
N LEU A 577 11.57 17.23 10.78
CA LEU A 577 10.71 16.73 11.86
C LEU A 577 10.87 17.55 13.13
N GLY A 578 9.80 17.61 13.92
CA GLY A 578 9.85 18.10 15.29
C GLY A 578 10.73 17.23 16.22
N PRO A 579 10.95 17.67 17.47
CA PRO A 579 11.68 16.87 18.47
C PRO A 579 11.06 15.48 18.69
N MET A 580 11.89 14.49 18.99
CA MET A 580 11.38 13.20 19.50
C MET A 580 10.81 13.39 20.91
N ILE A 581 9.54 13.05 21.08
CA ILE A 581 8.87 13.05 22.37
C ILE A 581 8.82 11.61 22.87
N HIS A 582 9.44 11.32 24.01
CA HIS A 582 9.41 9.99 24.63
C HIS A 582 8.49 9.99 25.86
N ALA A 583 7.72 8.91 26.03
CA ALA A 583 6.90 8.68 27.21
C ALA A 583 6.73 7.19 27.51
N GLU A 584 6.57 6.83 28.78
CA GLU A 584 6.21 5.47 29.18
C GLU A 584 4.71 5.31 29.35
N VAL A 585 4.24 4.06 29.29
CA VAL A 585 2.90 3.71 29.77
C VAL A 585 2.72 4.20 31.20
N GLY A 586 1.68 5.01 31.42
CA GLY A 586 1.36 5.64 32.70
C GLY A 586 1.70 7.14 32.73
N ASP A 587 2.62 7.62 31.90
CA ASP A 587 3.03 9.03 31.90
C ASP A 587 1.94 9.98 31.38
N SER A 588 2.06 11.25 31.78
CA SER A 588 1.34 12.36 31.15
C SER A 588 2.36 13.28 30.46
N ILE A 589 2.08 13.66 29.22
CA ILE A 589 2.86 14.59 28.43
C ILE A 589 2.14 15.95 28.44
N LEU A 590 2.85 16.99 28.86
CA LEU A 590 2.37 18.37 28.86
C LEU A 590 3.12 19.17 27.80
N ILE A 591 2.45 19.53 26.71
CA ILE A 591 3.02 20.36 25.65
C ILE A 591 2.60 21.80 25.86
N ILE A 592 3.57 22.66 26.14
CA ILE A 592 3.38 24.11 26.14
C ILE A 592 3.77 24.60 24.74
N PHE A 593 2.75 24.87 23.94
CA PHE A 593 2.88 25.18 22.52
C PHE A 593 2.74 26.68 22.25
N LYS A 594 3.76 27.28 21.61
CA LYS A 594 3.71 28.67 21.14
C LYS A 594 3.64 28.72 19.62
N ASN A 595 2.67 29.45 19.08
CA ASN A 595 2.62 29.69 17.65
C ASN A 595 3.41 30.96 17.31
N LYS A 596 4.64 30.82 16.81
CA LYS A 596 5.47 31.95 16.34
C LYS A 596 5.30 32.22 14.84
N ALA A 597 4.51 31.41 14.13
CA ALA A 597 4.25 31.56 12.72
C ALA A 597 3.15 32.58 12.42
N SER A 598 2.96 32.89 11.14
CA SER A 598 2.04 33.95 10.68
C SER A 598 0.56 33.56 10.66
N ARG A 599 0.22 32.29 10.89
CA ARG A 599 -1.14 31.76 10.76
C ARG A 599 -1.51 30.79 11.88
N PRO A 600 -2.80 30.51 12.11
CA PRO A 600 -3.24 29.60 13.17
C PRO A 600 -2.77 28.16 12.93
N TYR A 601 -2.23 27.53 13.96
CA TYR A 601 -1.76 26.14 13.94
C TYR A 601 -2.15 25.43 15.25
N SER A 602 -2.02 24.12 15.28
CA SER A 602 -2.31 23.30 16.47
C SER A 602 -1.23 22.23 16.65
N ILE A 603 -1.35 21.43 17.70
CA ILE A 603 -0.55 20.24 17.90
C ILE A 603 -1.42 19.17 18.57
N THR A 604 -1.45 17.98 17.97
CA THR A 604 -2.12 16.79 18.52
C THR A 604 -1.30 15.56 18.14
N ALA A 605 -1.50 14.46 18.85
CA ALA A 605 -0.74 13.23 18.65
C ALA A 605 -1.66 12.03 18.44
N GLN A 606 -1.21 11.14 17.56
CA GLN A 606 -1.76 9.81 17.36
C GLN A 606 -1.41 8.87 18.52
N GLY A 607 -2.18 7.80 18.66
CA GLY A 607 -2.00 6.75 19.65
C GLY A 607 -2.36 7.12 21.10
N VAL A 608 -2.21 8.38 21.50
CA VAL A 608 -2.39 8.84 22.89
C VAL A 608 -3.80 9.35 23.20
N GLU A 609 -4.11 9.41 24.49
CA GLU A 609 -5.36 9.95 25.01
C GLU A 609 -5.20 11.45 25.29
N ASP A 610 -5.82 12.31 24.49
CA ASP A 610 -5.91 13.74 24.79
C ASP A 610 -7.03 13.99 25.83
N SER A 611 -6.71 14.72 26.90
CA SER A 611 -7.65 15.06 27.99
C SER A 611 -8.88 15.87 27.56
N GLU A 612 -8.81 16.54 26.41
CA GLU A 612 -9.94 17.24 25.79
C GLU A 612 -10.59 16.43 24.65
N SER A 613 -10.05 15.24 24.33
CA SER A 613 -10.58 14.34 23.30
C SER A 613 -12.01 13.93 23.62
N GLY A 614 -12.85 13.83 22.59
CA GLY A 614 -14.24 13.40 22.72
C GLY A 614 -15.21 14.49 23.22
N LYS A 615 -14.72 15.58 23.83
CA LYS A 615 -15.55 16.76 24.21
C LYS A 615 -15.89 17.64 23.01
N ARG A 616 -14.97 17.73 22.04
CA ARG A 616 -15.12 18.46 20.77
C ARG A 616 -14.50 17.64 19.64
N LEU A 617 -15.09 17.72 18.45
CA LEU A 617 -14.57 17.08 17.24
C LEU A 617 -13.27 17.74 16.72
N GLU A 618 -13.06 19.01 17.06
CA GLU A 618 -11.89 19.80 16.64
C GLU A 618 -10.94 20.06 17.80
N VAL A 619 -9.64 19.89 17.53
CA VAL A 619 -8.57 20.25 18.46
C VAL A 619 -8.48 21.77 18.53
N PRO A 620 -8.32 22.38 19.72
CA PRO A 620 -8.16 23.82 19.84
C PRO A 620 -6.98 24.36 19.03
N VAL A 621 -7.26 25.27 18.10
CA VAL A 621 -6.24 25.97 17.31
C VAL A 621 -5.59 27.10 18.13
N THR A 622 -4.28 27.28 17.98
CA THR A 622 -3.47 28.34 18.62
C THR A 622 -3.21 29.45 17.61
N LYS A 623 -3.64 30.68 17.93
CA LYS A 623 -3.46 31.85 17.04
C LYS A 623 -1.99 32.32 17.02
N PRO A 624 -1.56 33.05 15.98
CA PRO A 624 -0.24 33.68 15.96
C PRO A 624 0.06 34.49 17.24
N GLY A 625 1.21 34.24 17.86
CA GLY A 625 1.66 34.85 19.11
C GLY A 625 1.06 34.25 20.39
N GLU A 626 0.05 33.38 20.29
CA GLU A 626 -0.60 32.74 21.43
C GLU A 626 0.21 31.55 21.95
N ILE A 627 0.07 31.26 23.24
CA ILE A 627 0.57 30.05 23.89
C ILE A 627 -0.63 29.24 24.37
N LYS A 628 -0.67 27.96 24.03
CA LYS A 628 -1.66 26.99 24.54
C LYS A 628 -0.97 25.78 25.12
N THR A 629 -1.63 25.15 26.09
CA THR A 629 -1.14 23.94 26.73
C THR A 629 -2.01 22.76 26.33
N TYR A 630 -1.37 21.66 25.93
CA TYR A 630 -2.01 20.40 25.56
C TYR A 630 -1.54 19.32 26.51
N ARG A 631 -2.46 18.44 26.96
CA ARG A 631 -2.15 17.33 27.85
C ARG A 631 -2.53 16.02 27.19
N TRP A 632 -1.54 15.16 26.99
CA TRP A 632 -1.71 13.81 26.47
C TRP A 632 -1.37 12.79 27.55
N ASN A 633 -2.26 11.86 27.80
CA ASN A 633 -2.05 10.74 28.69
C ASN A 633 -1.61 9.53 27.87
N VAL A 634 -0.72 8.71 28.44
CA VAL A 634 -0.24 7.47 27.82
C VAL A 634 -0.81 6.28 28.59
N PRO A 635 -2.11 5.93 28.41
CA PRO A 635 -2.67 4.73 29.03
C PRO A 635 -2.02 3.47 28.43
N LYS A 636 -2.28 2.32 29.05
CA LYS A 636 -1.74 1.02 28.60
C LYS A 636 -2.02 0.72 27.11
N ARG A 637 -3.18 1.15 26.61
CA ARG A 637 -3.57 0.97 25.20
C ARG A 637 -2.80 1.86 24.21
N SER A 638 -2.11 2.88 24.70
CA SER A 638 -1.31 3.85 23.92
C SER A 638 0.17 3.51 23.90
N GLY A 639 0.62 2.56 24.73
CA GLY A 639 1.96 1.98 24.65
C GLY A 639 1.97 0.64 23.90
N PRO A 640 3.11 -0.05 23.88
CA PRO A 640 3.28 -1.29 23.13
C PRO A 640 2.36 -2.45 23.57
N GLY A 641 1.69 -3.10 22.63
CA GLY A 641 0.90 -4.32 22.84
C GLY A 641 1.79 -5.54 23.16
N PRO A 642 1.25 -6.72 23.52
CA PRO A 642 2.05 -7.88 23.93
C PRO A 642 3.16 -8.32 22.95
N SER A 643 2.90 -8.24 21.66
CA SER A 643 3.84 -8.65 20.61
C SER A 643 4.71 -7.50 20.08
N ASP A 644 4.38 -6.25 20.41
CA ASP A 644 5.15 -5.08 19.98
C ASP A 644 6.57 -5.04 20.61
N PRO A 645 7.52 -4.33 19.98
CA PRO A 645 8.80 -4.01 20.60
C PRO A 645 8.63 -3.14 21.86
N ASN A 646 9.72 -2.90 22.59
CA ASN A 646 9.68 -2.15 23.85
C ASN A 646 9.19 -0.70 23.70
N CYS A 647 9.32 -0.12 22.50
CA CYS A 647 8.77 1.19 22.16
C CYS A 647 8.19 1.17 20.75
N ILE A 648 7.07 1.87 20.56
CA ILE A 648 6.39 2.03 19.28
C ILE A 648 6.23 3.51 18.92
N PRO A 649 6.17 3.85 17.62
CA PRO A 649 6.08 5.22 17.17
C PRO A 649 4.65 5.63 16.84
N TRP A 650 4.37 6.89 17.12
CA TRP A 650 3.21 7.66 16.70
C TRP A 650 3.69 8.95 16.04
N VAL A 651 2.79 9.67 15.38
CA VAL A 651 3.06 11.01 14.87
C VAL A 651 2.23 12.04 15.62
N TYR A 652 2.84 13.18 15.91
CA TYR A 652 2.12 14.40 16.26
C TYR A 652 2.18 15.42 15.13
N TYR A 653 1.09 16.15 14.91
CA TYR A 653 0.90 17.03 13.76
C TYR A 653 -0.13 18.14 14.08
N SER A 654 -0.28 19.10 13.16
CA SER A 654 -1.33 20.13 13.26
C SER A 654 -2.62 19.70 12.56
N THR A 655 -3.74 19.89 13.23
CA THR A 655 -5.10 19.66 12.70
C THR A 655 -5.83 20.93 12.28
N ALA A 656 -5.19 22.11 12.32
CA ALA A 656 -5.86 23.36 11.93
C ALA A 656 -6.24 23.35 10.44
N ASN A 657 -5.33 22.86 9.59
CA ASN A 657 -5.64 22.32 8.27
C ASN A 657 -4.74 21.10 8.02
N PHE A 658 -5.28 19.90 8.22
CA PHE A 658 -4.48 18.67 8.26
C PHE A 658 -3.57 18.51 7.03
N VAL A 659 -4.07 18.78 5.83
CA VAL A 659 -3.28 18.59 4.59
C VAL A 659 -2.23 19.68 4.42
N LYS A 660 -2.64 20.94 4.46
CA LYS A 660 -1.73 22.06 4.18
C LYS A 660 -0.69 22.23 5.27
N ASP A 661 -1.05 22.00 6.53
CA ASP A 661 -0.12 22.08 7.66
C ASP A 661 0.94 20.96 7.59
N THR A 662 0.54 19.74 7.19
CA THR A 662 1.46 18.61 7.02
C THR A 662 2.46 18.91 5.91
N TYR A 663 2.01 19.28 4.71
CA TYR A 663 2.93 19.60 3.59
C TYR A 663 3.80 20.83 3.87
N SER A 664 3.29 21.82 4.62
CA SER A 664 4.10 22.96 5.06
C SER A 664 5.18 22.60 6.10
N GLY A 665 5.08 21.45 6.79
CA GLY A 665 6.17 20.87 7.61
C GLY A 665 5.86 20.61 9.09
N LEU A 666 4.59 20.64 9.53
CA LEU A 666 4.21 20.43 10.93
C LEU A 666 3.94 18.96 11.28
N MET A 667 5.02 18.20 11.49
CA MET A 667 4.95 16.83 11.98
C MET A 667 6.16 16.48 12.86
N GLY A 668 6.00 15.54 13.78
CA GLY A 668 7.10 14.97 14.53
C GLY A 668 6.77 13.62 15.18
N PRO A 669 7.81 12.87 15.60
CA PRO A 669 7.66 11.55 16.20
C PRO A 669 7.33 11.61 17.70
N LEU A 670 6.33 10.85 18.11
CA LEU A 670 6.04 10.52 19.50
C LEU A 670 6.34 9.03 19.74
N ILE A 671 7.22 8.72 20.68
CA ILE A 671 7.65 7.36 21.00
C ILE A 671 7.07 6.97 22.35
N THR A 672 6.25 5.92 22.36
CA THR A 672 5.67 5.37 23.59
C THR A 672 6.33 4.04 23.92
N CYS A 673 6.77 3.91 25.18
CA CYS A 673 7.54 2.77 25.65
C CYS A 673 6.80 2.01 26.76
N ARG A 674 7.17 0.74 26.96
CA ARG A 674 6.78 0.00 28.16
C ARG A 674 7.32 0.69 29.42
N GLU A 675 6.64 0.49 30.54
CA GLU A 675 7.07 0.97 31.85
C GLU A 675 8.47 0.41 32.19
N GLY A 676 9.39 1.27 32.64
CA GLY A 676 10.75 0.93 33.06
C GLY A 676 11.79 0.80 31.94
N VAL A 677 11.46 1.20 30.70
CA VAL A 677 12.40 1.18 29.55
C VAL A 677 13.19 2.50 29.44
N LEU A 678 12.57 3.62 29.81
CA LEU A 678 13.17 4.93 29.85
C LEU A 678 13.86 5.17 31.19
N ASN A 679 15.06 5.73 31.15
CA ASN A 679 15.75 6.21 32.33
C ASN A 679 15.18 7.56 32.82
N GLU A 680 15.70 8.07 33.94
CA GLU A 680 15.28 9.36 34.53
C GLU A 680 15.37 10.56 33.57
N LYS A 681 16.23 10.47 32.54
CA LYS A 681 16.39 11.51 31.50
C LYS A 681 15.46 11.30 30.29
N GLY A 682 14.56 10.32 30.34
CA GLY A 682 13.66 9.97 29.25
C GLY A 682 14.34 9.29 28.06
N ARG A 683 15.53 8.71 28.25
CA ARG A 683 16.25 7.97 27.20
C ARG A 683 16.16 6.48 27.43
N ARG A 684 16.10 5.71 26.35
CA ARG A 684 16.18 4.26 26.38
C ARG A 684 17.58 3.79 26.80
N SER A 685 17.63 2.66 27.50
CA SER A 685 18.90 1.98 27.84
C SER A 685 19.03 0.59 27.22
N ASP A 686 17.98 0.11 26.55
CA ASP A 686 17.93 -1.21 25.91
C ASP A 686 18.42 -1.21 24.46
N VAL A 687 18.64 -0.04 23.86
CA VAL A 687 19.16 0.14 22.50
C VAL A 687 20.25 1.21 22.49
N ASP A 688 21.20 1.09 21.56
CA ASP A 688 22.35 2.00 21.47
C ASP A 688 22.00 3.28 20.70
N TYR A 689 21.19 3.12 19.64
CA TYR A 689 20.76 4.19 18.73
C TYR A 689 19.28 4.12 18.40
N GLU A 690 18.69 5.29 18.20
CA GLU A 690 17.31 5.48 17.78
C GLU A 690 17.27 6.41 16.57
N PHE A 691 16.66 5.95 15.48
CA PHE A 691 16.45 6.75 14.27
C PHE A 691 14.96 6.85 13.98
N ALA A 692 14.50 8.02 13.54
CA ALA A 692 13.11 8.24 13.15
C ALA A 692 13.11 8.78 11.73
N LEU A 693 12.43 8.07 10.83
CA LEU A 693 12.42 8.35 9.41
C LEU A 693 11.00 8.51 8.91
N LEU A 694 10.68 9.71 8.45
CA LEU A 694 9.49 10.03 7.70
C LEU A 694 9.80 9.94 6.22
N PHE A 695 9.07 9.06 5.54
CA PHE A 695 9.01 8.99 4.09
C PHE A 695 7.76 9.71 3.64
N LEU A 696 7.94 10.80 2.87
CA LEU A 696 6.86 11.65 2.40
C LEU A 696 7.27 12.38 1.11
N VAL A 697 6.39 12.37 0.12
CA VAL A 697 6.42 13.28 -1.02
C VAL A 697 5.84 14.61 -0.57
N PHE A 698 6.71 15.57 -0.24
CA PHE A 698 6.28 16.90 0.16
C PHE A 698 5.74 17.65 -1.05
N ASN A 699 4.41 17.68 -1.17
CA ASN A 699 3.73 18.44 -2.21
C ASN A 699 3.65 19.93 -1.82
N GLU A 700 4.66 20.72 -2.20
CA GLU A 700 4.71 22.15 -1.91
C GLU A 700 3.61 22.94 -2.63
N ASN A 701 2.94 22.36 -3.64
CA ASN A 701 1.77 22.98 -4.27
C ASN A 701 0.59 23.12 -3.30
N GLU A 702 0.52 22.27 -2.27
CA GLU A 702 -0.49 22.32 -1.21
C GLU A 702 -0.01 23.09 0.02
N SER A 703 1.23 23.58 0.01
CA SER A 703 1.79 24.35 1.10
C SER A 703 1.13 25.72 1.23
N TRP A 704 0.96 26.15 2.47
CA TRP A 704 0.53 27.51 2.81
C TRP A 704 1.47 28.61 2.30
N TYR A 705 2.72 28.26 1.98
CA TYR A 705 3.78 29.19 1.60
C TYR A 705 4.07 29.17 0.10
N LEU A 706 3.29 28.45 -0.72
CA LEU A 706 3.50 28.39 -2.17
C LEU A 706 3.60 29.79 -2.80
N ASP A 707 2.65 30.67 -2.49
CA ASP A 707 2.63 32.04 -3.03
C ASP A 707 3.82 32.88 -2.56
N ASP A 708 4.27 32.70 -1.32
CA ASP A 708 5.48 33.36 -0.79
C ASP A 708 6.73 32.85 -1.54
N ASN A 709 6.78 31.55 -1.83
CA ASN A 709 7.88 30.90 -2.54
C ASN A 709 7.93 31.32 -4.02
N ILE A 710 6.79 31.40 -4.71
CA ILE A 710 6.71 31.92 -6.09
C ILE A 710 7.23 33.36 -6.13
N LYS A 711 6.81 34.22 -5.20
CA LYS A 711 7.27 35.61 -5.14
C LYS A 711 8.76 35.69 -4.86
N LYS A 712 9.25 34.95 -3.86
CA LYS A 712 10.63 35.03 -3.39
C LYS A 712 11.62 34.46 -4.40
N TYR A 713 11.35 33.27 -4.93
CA TYR A 713 12.30 32.54 -5.76
C TYR A 713 12.09 32.84 -7.24
N LEU A 714 10.85 32.86 -7.76
CA LEU A 714 10.60 33.12 -9.19
C LEU A 714 10.49 34.60 -9.55
N ASN A 715 10.35 35.50 -8.56
CA ASN A 715 10.11 36.93 -8.77
C ASN A 715 8.88 37.22 -9.66
N LYS A 716 7.81 36.41 -9.50
CA LYS A 716 6.54 36.51 -10.24
C LYS A 716 5.38 36.80 -9.29
N ASP A 717 4.34 37.48 -9.79
CA ASP A 717 3.07 37.59 -9.05
C ASP A 717 2.33 36.24 -9.14
N PRO A 718 2.00 35.58 -8.02
CA PRO A 718 1.30 34.29 -8.02
C PRO A 718 -0.05 34.32 -8.72
N ARG A 719 -0.69 35.51 -8.84
CA ARG A 719 -1.99 35.66 -9.51
C ARG A 719 -1.90 35.53 -11.03
N ASP A 720 -0.76 35.93 -11.59
CA ASP A 720 -0.52 35.92 -13.04
C ASP A 720 0.34 34.71 -13.47
N PHE A 721 0.86 33.94 -12.50
CA PHE A 721 1.69 32.78 -12.76
C PHE A 721 0.84 31.56 -13.11
N ARG A 722 0.98 31.09 -14.36
CA ARG A 722 0.34 29.85 -14.81
C ARG A 722 1.15 28.65 -14.32
N ARG A 723 0.51 27.83 -13.49
CA ARG A 723 1.04 26.55 -13.01
C ARG A 723 0.93 25.54 -14.17
N THR A 724 2.07 25.05 -14.64
CA THR A 724 2.16 23.96 -15.63
C THR A 724 2.33 22.63 -14.91
N ASP A 725 2.09 21.52 -15.61
CA ASP A 725 2.29 20.17 -15.05
C ASP A 725 3.73 20.00 -14.54
N ASP A 726 4.73 20.46 -15.31
CA ASP A 726 6.14 20.47 -14.88
C ASP A 726 6.39 21.34 -13.63
N PHE A 727 5.65 22.43 -13.44
CA PHE A 727 5.77 23.23 -12.22
C PHE A 727 5.21 22.47 -11.02
N GLU A 728 4.04 21.85 -11.17
CA GLU A 728 3.47 21.05 -10.09
C GLU A 728 4.41 19.89 -9.74
N GLU A 729 4.99 19.23 -10.73
CA GLU A 729 5.96 18.15 -10.52
C GLU A 729 7.25 18.65 -9.85
N SER A 730 7.80 19.79 -10.28
CA SER A 730 9.00 20.39 -9.67
C SER A 730 8.87 20.67 -8.17
N ASN A 731 7.64 20.78 -7.67
CA ASN A 731 7.31 21.07 -6.28
C ASN A 731 6.90 19.83 -5.46
N LYS A 732 7.00 18.62 -6.02
CA LYS A 732 6.81 17.35 -5.30
C LYS A 732 8.15 16.81 -4.83
N MET A 733 8.53 17.16 -3.60
CA MET A 733 9.85 16.81 -3.07
C MET A 733 9.82 15.43 -2.40
N HIS A 734 10.34 14.42 -3.09
CA HIS A 734 10.34 13.02 -2.67
C HIS A 734 11.42 12.74 -1.62
N ALA A 735 11.11 12.98 -0.34
CA ALA A 735 12.13 13.16 0.69
C ALA A 735 12.08 12.16 1.85
N ILE A 736 13.24 11.96 2.47
CA ILE A 736 13.39 11.31 3.77
C ILE A 736 13.71 12.41 4.79
N ASN A 737 12.85 12.60 5.80
CA ASN A 737 12.95 13.69 6.79
C ASN A 737 13.11 15.11 6.18
N GLY A 738 12.57 15.32 4.98
CA GLY A 738 12.68 16.58 4.25
C GLY A 738 14.03 16.80 3.54
N LYS A 739 14.81 15.74 3.31
CA LYS A 739 16.03 15.78 2.50
C LYS A 739 15.95 14.80 1.32
N ILE A 740 16.56 15.17 0.20
CA ILE A 740 16.60 14.39 -1.04
C ILE A 740 18.06 14.15 -1.48
N PHE A 741 18.28 13.16 -2.34
CA PHE A 741 19.57 12.89 -3.00
C PHE A 741 20.75 12.86 -2.01
N GLY A 742 20.73 11.96 -1.01
CA GLY A 742 21.88 11.80 -0.10
C GLY A 742 22.03 12.88 0.97
N ASN A 743 21.21 13.94 0.98
CA ASN A 743 21.39 15.09 1.87
C ASN A 743 20.92 14.89 3.33
N LEU A 744 20.47 13.70 3.73
CA LEU A 744 20.07 13.43 5.11
C LEU A 744 21.31 13.06 5.97
N PRO A 745 21.72 13.90 6.93
CA PRO A 745 22.85 13.59 7.81
C PRO A 745 22.41 12.76 9.04
N GLY A 746 23.39 12.36 9.86
CA GLY A 746 23.14 11.89 11.22
C GLY A 746 22.80 10.40 11.37
N LEU A 747 22.70 9.63 10.28
CA LEU A 747 22.47 8.18 10.32
C LEU A 747 23.77 7.41 10.53
N ILE A 748 24.37 7.59 11.71
CA ILE A 748 25.68 7.01 12.06
C ILE A 748 25.53 6.13 13.31
N MET A 749 25.99 4.88 13.19
CA MET A 749 26.03 3.90 14.27
C MET A 749 27.38 3.18 14.29
N THR A 750 27.58 2.29 15.28
CA THR A 750 28.80 1.50 15.41
C THR A 750 28.52 0.02 15.20
N GLU A 751 29.51 -0.70 14.71
CA GLU A 751 29.48 -2.16 14.59
C GLU A 751 29.17 -2.81 15.94
N ASP A 752 28.45 -3.94 15.91
CA ASP A 752 27.97 -4.70 17.06
C ASP A 752 26.96 -3.94 17.95
N THR A 753 26.23 -2.95 17.39
CA THR A 753 25.21 -2.21 18.14
C THR A 753 23.79 -2.52 17.69
N MET A 754 22.87 -2.40 18.64
CA MET A 754 21.45 -2.62 18.43
C MET A 754 20.75 -1.28 18.20
N THR A 755 20.07 -1.14 17.05
CA THR A 755 19.45 0.11 16.60
C THR A 755 17.95 -0.03 16.35
N ASN A 756 17.15 0.90 16.90
CA ASN A 756 15.73 0.97 16.59
C ASN A 756 15.47 2.05 15.55
N TRP A 757 14.73 1.69 14.51
CA TRP A 757 14.29 2.63 13.49
C TRP A 757 12.77 2.74 13.52
N TYR A 758 12.28 3.96 13.71
CA TYR A 758 10.88 4.33 13.71
C TYR A 758 10.51 4.85 12.32
N LEU A 759 9.80 4.02 11.56
CA LEU A 759 9.38 4.31 10.20
C LEU A 759 8.00 4.99 10.24
N LEU A 760 7.89 6.16 9.61
CA LEU A 760 6.70 7.00 9.63
C LEU A 760 6.22 7.22 8.19
N GLY A 761 5.01 6.76 7.87
CA GLY A 761 4.39 6.98 6.56
C GLY A 761 3.29 8.01 6.68
N LEU A 762 3.32 9.05 5.86
CA LEU A 762 2.26 10.07 5.72
C LEU A 762 2.13 10.44 4.26
N GLY A 763 1.06 11.16 3.90
CA GLY A 763 0.92 11.74 2.57
C GLY A 763 -0.34 11.27 1.84
N SER A 764 -0.28 11.26 0.52
CA SER A 764 -1.40 10.96 -0.38
C SER A 764 -1.30 9.55 -0.96
N GLU A 765 -2.13 9.23 -1.95
CA GLU A 765 -2.14 7.95 -2.66
C GLU A 765 -0.81 7.59 -3.34
N VAL A 766 0.07 8.58 -3.62
CA VAL A 766 1.40 8.31 -4.18
C VAL A 766 2.40 7.87 -3.11
N ASP A 767 2.12 8.07 -1.82
CA ASP A 767 3.04 7.81 -0.72
C ASP A 767 3.09 6.32 -0.31
N ILE A 768 3.37 5.47 -1.29
CA ILE A 768 3.77 4.09 -1.12
C ILE A 768 5.28 3.99 -1.01
N HIS A 769 5.78 3.59 0.14
CA HIS A 769 7.22 3.58 0.38
C HIS A 769 7.69 2.17 0.70
N THR A 770 8.60 1.64 -0.10
CA THR A 770 9.22 0.32 0.11
C THR A 770 10.65 0.52 0.56
N ILE A 771 10.86 0.57 1.87
CA ILE A 771 12.09 1.07 2.47
C ILE A 771 13.14 -0.02 2.51
N HIS A 772 14.18 0.10 1.68
CA HIS A 772 15.24 -0.88 1.56
C HIS A 772 16.54 -0.43 2.24
N TYR A 773 17.09 -1.29 3.08
CA TYR A 773 18.41 -1.13 3.70
C TYR A 773 19.43 -1.99 2.95
N HIS A 774 20.46 -1.37 2.38
CA HIS A 774 21.55 -2.14 1.76
C HIS A 774 22.38 -2.83 2.84
N ALA A 775 22.95 -4.00 2.52
CA ALA A 775 23.85 -4.82 3.35
C ALA A 775 23.30 -5.41 4.66
N GLU A 776 22.30 -4.80 5.28
CA GLU A 776 21.72 -5.25 6.55
C GLU A 776 20.28 -5.72 6.37
N SER A 777 19.86 -6.67 7.23
CA SER A 777 18.46 -7.04 7.40
C SER A 777 18.00 -6.61 8.80
N PHE A 778 16.70 -6.40 8.96
CA PHE A 778 16.10 -6.01 10.22
C PHE A 778 15.05 -7.01 10.67
N LEU A 779 14.67 -6.91 11.94
CA LEU A 779 13.54 -7.60 12.52
C LEU A 779 12.38 -6.64 12.73
N PHE A 780 11.16 -7.08 12.48
CA PHE A 780 9.95 -6.36 12.89
C PHE A 780 8.96 -7.32 13.53
N LYS A 781 8.05 -6.78 14.34
CA LYS A 781 7.10 -7.56 15.13
C LYS A 781 5.67 -7.19 14.79
N ILE A 782 4.88 -8.21 14.48
CA ILE A 782 3.42 -8.14 14.37
C ILE A 782 2.84 -9.11 15.41
N ASP A 783 2.61 -10.37 15.05
CA ASP A 783 2.29 -11.46 15.96
C ASP A 783 3.56 -12.10 16.54
N LYS A 784 4.57 -12.24 15.67
CA LYS A 784 5.90 -12.80 15.93
C LYS A 784 6.97 -11.93 15.30
N SER A 785 8.23 -12.33 15.45
CA SER A 785 9.37 -11.66 14.81
C SER A 785 9.55 -12.16 13.38
N TYR A 786 9.60 -11.22 12.45
CA TYR A 786 9.86 -11.44 11.03
C TYR A 786 11.18 -10.79 10.65
N ARG A 787 11.87 -11.34 9.65
CA ARG A 787 13.13 -10.80 9.13
C ARG A 787 12.98 -10.44 7.67
N GLU A 788 13.26 -9.18 7.36
CA GLU A 788 13.21 -8.60 6.01
C GLU A 788 14.32 -7.54 5.86
N ASP A 789 14.55 -7.08 4.64
CA ASP A 789 15.44 -5.97 4.29
C ASP A 789 14.70 -4.85 3.52
N VAL A 790 13.40 -5.05 3.23
CA VAL A 790 12.48 -4.10 2.63
C VAL A 790 11.21 -4.04 3.48
N TYR A 791 10.79 -2.86 3.92
CA TYR A 791 9.53 -2.69 4.65
C TYR A 791 8.54 -1.84 3.86
N ASP A 792 7.31 -2.34 3.71
CA ASP A 792 6.21 -1.62 3.05
C ASP A 792 5.54 -0.64 4.02
N LEU A 793 5.58 0.65 3.68
CA LEU A 793 5.10 1.75 4.48
C LEU A 793 4.08 2.58 3.69
N PHE A 794 2.97 2.90 4.33
CA PHE A 794 1.80 3.51 3.70
C PHE A 794 1.33 4.76 4.46
N PRO A 795 0.49 5.61 3.85
CA PRO A 795 0.03 6.85 4.49
C PRO A 795 -0.69 6.60 5.81
N GLY A 796 -0.21 7.25 6.86
CA GLY A 796 -0.72 7.15 8.22
C GLY A 796 -0.35 5.87 8.96
N THR A 797 0.57 5.05 8.45
CA THR A 797 1.05 3.84 9.15
C THR A 797 2.44 4.04 9.74
N PHE A 798 2.69 3.39 10.87
CA PHE A 798 3.94 3.54 11.63
C PHE A 798 4.44 2.16 12.07
N GLN A 799 5.76 1.97 12.04
CA GLN A 799 6.38 0.71 12.45
C GLN A 799 7.75 0.95 13.09
N THR A 800 8.07 0.12 14.09
CA THR A 800 9.44 -0.02 14.60
C THR A 800 10.09 -1.26 14.00
N ILE A 801 11.31 -1.07 13.49
CA ILE A 801 12.20 -2.17 13.11
C ILE A 801 13.45 -2.17 14.01
N GLU A 802 13.94 -3.37 14.31
CA GLU A 802 15.11 -3.66 15.12
C GLU A 802 16.24 -4.12 14.17
N LEU A 803 17.27 -3.30 13.98
CA LEU A 803 18.42 -3.60 13.12
C LEU A 803 19.67 -3.75 13.98
N PHE A 804 20.40 -4.84 13.77
CA PHE A 804 21.70 -5.10 14.37
C PHE A 804 22.79 -4.80 13.33
N ALA A 805 23.72 -3.91 13.66
CA ALA A 805 24.69 -3.38 12.70
C ALA A 805 25.98 -4.23 12.68
N ASP A 806 26.14 -5.04 11.65
CA ASP A 806 27.19 -6.07 11.52
C ASP A 806 28.25 -5.75 10.47
N HIS A 807 27.91 -4.92 9.49
CA HIS A 807 28.74 -4.69 8.32
C HIS A 807 29.22 -3.24 8.28
N PRO A 808 30.46 -2.95 8.72
CA PRO A 808 31.01 -1.61 8.65
C PRO A 808 31.11 -1.09 7.21
N GLY A 809 30.63 0.12 6.99
CA GLY A 809 30.55 0.75 5.68
C GLY A 809 29.56 1.89 5.65
N THR A 810 29.50 2.58 4.52
CA THR A 810 28.44 3.53 4.20
C THR A 810 27.54 2.87 3.17
N TRP A 811 26.27 2.68 3.53
CA TRP A 811 25.31 1.87 2.80
C TRP A 811 24.13 2.72 2.36
N LEU A 812 23.54 2.38 1.21
CA LEU A 812 22.37 3.08 0.69
C LEU A 812 21.11 2.69 1.48
N LEU A 813 20.25 3.67 1.70
CA LEU A 813 18.91 3.54 2.25
C LEU A 813 17.96 4.30 1.32
N HIS A 814 16.99 3.62 0.72
CA HIS A 814 16.12 4.25 -0.26
C HIS A 814 14.72 3.65 -0.30
N CYS A 815 13.80 4.37 -0.92
CA CYS A 815 12.53 3.81 -1.36
C CYS A 815 12.75 3.00 -2.65
N HIS A 816 12.17 1.79 -2.74
CA HIS A 816 12.32 0.92 -3.91
C HIS A 816 11.25 1.18 -4.99
N VAL A 817 10.34 2.15 -4.77
CA VAL A 817 9.43 2.66 -5.81
C VAL A 817 10.23 3.50 -6.79
N SER A 818 10.17 3.13 -8.09
CA SER A 818 11.05 3.68 -9.14
C SER A 818 10.97 5.21 -9.25
N ASP A 819 9.77 5.76 -9.18
CA ASP A 819 9.54 7.21 -9.25
C ASP A 819 10.20 7.93 -8.06
N HIS A 820 10.03 7.38 -6.85
CA HIS A 820 10.53 7.99 -5.63
C HIS A 820 12.07 7.98 -5.57
N ILE A 821 12.74 6.90 -5.98
CA ILE A 821 14.20 6.87 -6.04
C ILE A 821 14.75 7.82 -7.11
N HIS A 822 14.13 7.88 -8.30
CA HIS A 822 14.52 8.82 -9.36
C HIS A 822 14.36 10.28 -8.92
N ALA A 823 13.32 10.57 -8.14
CA ALA A 823 13.05 11.89 -7.59
C ALA A 823 13.84 12.21 -6.29
N GLY A 824 14.70 11.29 -5.84
CA GLY A 824 15.70 11.57 -4.80
C GLY A 824 15.37 11.06 -3.40
N MET A 825 14.39 10.15 -3.24
CA MET A 825 14.07 9.51 -1.96
C MET A 825 15.09 8.42 -1.60
N GLU A 826 16.34 8.85 -1.46
CA GLU A 826 17.49 8.02 -1.12
C GLU A 826 18.49 8.79 -0.24
N THR A 827 19.17 8.04 0.62
CA THR A 827 20.24 8.55 1.47
C THR A 827 21.22 7.43 1.84
N THR A 828 22.18 7.71 2.72
CA THR A 828 23.08 6.71 3.27
C THR A 828 23.00 6.64 4.78
N TYR A 829 23.28 5.46 5.30
CA TYR A 829 23.61 5.28 6.70
C TYR A 829 25.03 4.71 6.83
N THR A 830 25.71 5.00 7.93
CA THR A 830 27.10 4.59 8.14
C THR A 830 27.24 3.76 9.40
N VAL A 831 27.82 2.57 9.24
CA VAL A 831 28.25 1.69 10.33
C VAL A 831 29.76 1.85 10.50
N LEU A 832 30.17 2.46 11.60
CA LEU A 832 31.58 2.66 11.95
C LEU A 832 32.16 1.39 12.57
N ARG A 833 33.40 1.04 12.19
CA ARG A 833 34.13 -0.05 12.85
C ARG A 833 34.32 0.21 14.33
N ASN A 834 34.19 -0.84 15.13
CA ASN A 834 34.53 -0.77 16.53
C ASN A 834 36.06 -0.88 16.72
N ILE A 835 36.77 0.25 16.70
CA ILE A 835 38.25 0.28 16.79
C ILE A 835 38.75 -0.02 18.22
N ASP A 836 37.87 -0.01 19.22
CA ASP A 836 38.24 -0.13 20.64
C ASP A 836 38.19 -1.57 21.21
N ASN A 837 37.77 -2.58 20.45
CA ASN A 837 37.75 -3.98 20.92
C ASN A 837 38.87 -4.87 20.37
N ARG A 838 40.13 -4.51 20.66
CA ARG A 838 41.28 -5.45 20.64
C ARG A 838 41.32 -6.40 21.86
N THR A 839 40.17 -6.75 22.40
CA THR A 839 40.03 -7.83 23.39
C THR A 839 38.83 -8.68 23.01
N PRO A 840 39.02 -9.98 22.71
CA PRO A 840 37.93 -10.83 22.27
C PRO A 840 36.90 -10.99 23.39
N TYR A 841 35.63 -10.68 23.10
CA TYR A 841 34.51 -11.02 23.97
C TYR A 841 34.52 -12.53 24.26
N SER A 842 34.80 -12.88 25.51
CA SER A 842 34.63 -14.24 26.01
C SER A 842 33.13 -14.51 26.19
N THR A 843 32.57 -15.33 25.31
CA THR A 843 31.28 -15.98 25.53
C THR A 843 31.37 -16.92 26.73
N LYS A 844 30.87 -16.49 27.90
CA LYS A 844 30.55 -17.41 29.01
C LYS A 844 29.22 -17.08 29.67
N THR A 845 28.33 -18.05 29.62
CA THR A 845 27.10 -18.23 30.41
C THR A 845 27.43 -18.42 31.89
N PRO A 846 26.53 -18.08 32.85
CA PRO A 846 26.83 -18.17 34.27
C PRO A 846 26.67 -19.60 34.78
N SER A 847 27.73 -20.18 35.34
CA SER A 847 27.63 -21.35 36.23
C SER A 847 28.74 -21.31 37.29
N GLY A 848 28.38 -21.72 38.50
CA GLY A 848 29.08 -21.40 39.75
C GLY A 848 30.27 -22.28 40.15
N ALA A 849 30.89 -21.82 41.24
CA ALA A 849 31.75 -22.48 42.23
C ALA A 849 33.02 -23.25 41.79
N GLY A 850 34.16 -22.86 42.39
CA GLY A 850 35.21 -23.82 42.77
C GLY A 850 36.65 -23.57 42.27
N SER A 851 37.43 -22.89 43.12
CA SER A 851 38.85 -23.14 43.49
C SER A 851 40.02 -23.19 42.48
N HIS A 852 41.07 -22.47 42.94
CA HIS A 852 42.52 -22.66 42.79
C HIS A 852 43.31 -21.98 41.66
N ALA A 853 44.22 -21.13 42.14
CA ALA A 853 45.29 -20.44 41.43
C ALA A 853 46.40 -21.39 40.97
N THR A 854 46.97 -21.12 39.79
CA THR A 854 48.37 -21.47 39.49
C THR A 854 48.99 -20.46 38.53
N THR A 855 50.26 -20.23 38.80
CA THR A 855 51.23 -19.22 38.40
C THR A 855 51.51 -19.08 36.89
N VAL A 856 51.75 -17.83 36.49
CA VAL A 856 52.42 -17.41 35.24
C VAL A 856 53.88 -17.90 35.21
N PRO A 857 54.45 -18.15 34.02
CA PRO A 857 55.71 -17.46 33.72
C PRO A 857 55.70 -16.73 32.38
N SER A 858 56.33 -15.57 32.41
CA SER A 858 56.58 -14.66 31.31
C SER A 858 57.67 -15.17 30.36
N LYS A 859 57.57 -14.83 29.06
CA LYS A 859 58.65 -14.26 28.23
C LYS A 859 58.26 -14.19 26.75
N GLY A 860 58.60 -13.07 26.11
CA GLY A 860 58.92 -13.02 24.67
C GLY A 860 58.21 -11.92 23.87
N GLN A 861 58.86 -10.76 23.75
CA GLN A 861 58.55 -9.73 22.74
C GLN A 861 58.98 -10.18 21.32
N PRO A 862 58.53 -9.49 20.24
CA PRO A 862 58.16 -10.08 18.95
C PRO A 862 59.32 -10.19 17.96
N GLY A 863 59.23 -11.16 17.05
CA GLY A 863 60.18 -11.31 15.94
C GLY A 863 59.53 -11.88 14.68
N ASN A 864 59.51 -11.04 13.64
CA ASN A 864 59.46 -11.32 12.19
C ASN A 864 58.29 -12.08 11.55
N GLU A 865 57.55 -11.31 10.74
CA GLU A 865 56.81 -11.62 9.52
C GLU A 865 56.86 -13.07 8.99
N ASP A 866 55.78 -13.82 9.23
CA ASP A 866 55.42 -15.03 8.47
C ASP A 866 54.14 -14.74 7.65
N LEU A 867 54.18 -15.00 6.34
CA LEU A 867 53.08 -14.76 5.41
C LEU A 867 52.26 -16.06 5.24
N TYR A 868 50.97 -15.99 5.59
CA TYR A 868 50.05 -17.13 5.59
C TYR A 868 49.46 -17.33 4.17
N PHE A 869 49.69 -18.48 3.54
CA PHE A 869 49.17 -18.75 2.18
C PHE A 869 48.65 -20.20 2.09
N PHE A 870 47.35 -20.37 1.83
CA PHE A 870 46.65 -21.68 1.76
C PHE A 870 46.96 -22.66 2.91
N GLY A 871 46.87 -22.17 4.15
CA GLY A 871 46.96 -23.03 5.34
C GLY A 871 48.37 -23.49 5.73
N LYS A 872 49.43 -22.94 5.13
CA LYS A 872 50.83 -23.16 5.55
C LYS A 872 51.62 -21.85 5.62
N ASN A 873 52.47 -21.72 6.64
CA ASN A 873 53.42 -20.62 6.77
C ASN A 873 54.59 -20.81 5.79
N LEU A 874 54.80 -19.86 4.89
CA LEU A 874 55.88 -19.89 3.91
C LEU A 874 56.93 -18.82 4.23
N ARG A 875 58.19 -19.25 4.32
CA ARG A 875 59.33 -18.32 4.41
C ARG A 875 59.42 -17.42 3.16
N PRO A 876 60.02 -16.22 3.23
CA PRO A 876 60.03 -15.23 2.14
C PRO A 876 60.55 -15.73 0.77
N ARG A 877 61.45 -16.72 0.76
CA ARG A 877 61.91 -17.37 -0.49
C ARG A 877 60.84 -18.28 -1.14
N GLY A 878 59.96 -18.88 -0.35
CA GLY A 878 58.85 -19.71 -0.83
C GLY A 878 57.68 -18.88 -1.39
N ALA A 879 57.40 -17.72 -0.81
CA ALA A 879 56.37 -16.80 -1.31
C ALA A 879 56.69 -16.25 -2.70
N LYS A 880 57.96 -15.90 -2.97
CA LYS A 880 58.41 -15.48 -4.31
C LYS A 880 58.26 -16.60 -5.35
N ALA A 881 58.57 -17.85 -4.98
CA ALA A 881 58.39 -18.98 -5.89
C ALA A 881 56.90 -19.25 -6.19
N ALA A 882 56.02 -19.15 -5.18
CA ALA A 882 54.57 -19.32 -5.35
C ALA A 882 53.96 -18.24 -6.26
N LEU A 883 54.38 -16.97 -6.11
CA LEU A 883 53.95 -15.87 -6.97
C LEU A 883 54.38 -16.06 -8.42
N VAL A 884 55.61 -16.53 -8.67
CA VAL A 884 56.10 -16.81 -10.03
C VAL A 884 55.32 -17.96 -10.66
N ILE A 885 55.00 -19.02 -9.91
CA ILE A 885 54.21 -20.15 -10.41
C ILE A 885 52.78 -19.71 -10.74
N LEU A 886 52.14 -18.89 -9.90
CA LEU A 886 50.81 -18.35 -10.16
C LEU A 886 50.80 -17.42 -11.37
N PHE A 887 51.85 -16.61 -11.54
CA PHE A 887 51.99 -15.76 -12.72
C PHE A 887 52.13 -16.57 -14.01
N ILE A 888 52.93 -17.66 -14.00
CA ILE A 888 53.07 -18.56 -15.15
C ILE A 888 51.75 -19.28 -15.46
N LEU A 889 51.02 -19.75 -14.42
CA LEU A 889 49.69 -20.35 -14.59
C LEU A 889 48.67 -19.36 -15.17
N GLY A 890 48.68 -18.11 -14.72
CA GLY A 890 47.86 -17.04 -15.28
C GLY A 890 48.19 -16.76 -16.74
N LEU A 891 49.47 -16.73 -17.11
CA LEU A 891 49.92 -16.53 -18.49
C LEU A 891 49.47 -17.68 -19.40
N LEU A 892 49.56 -18.94 -18.92
CA LEU A 892 49.11 -20.12 -19.65
C LEU A 892 47.59 -20.13 -19.85
N LEU A 893 46.82 -19.73 -18.84
CA LEU A 893 45.36 -19.58 -18.93
C LEU A 893 44.97 -18.47 -19.91
N LEU A 894 45.69 -17.35 -19.93
CA LEU A 894 45.48 -16.27 -20.89
C LEU A 894 45.77 -16.74 -22.33
N ILE A 895 46.86 -17.49 -22.53
CA ILE A 895 47.18 -18.05 -23.86
C ILE A 895 46.10 -19.05 -24.29
N ALA A 896 45.60 -19.89 -23.38
CA ALA A 896 44.54 -20.84 -23.67
C ALA A 896 43.21 -20.14 -24.04
N THR A 897 42.84 -19.06 -23.36
CA THR A 897 41.62 -18.29 -23.68
C THR A 897 41.76 -17.51 -24.99
N VAL A 898 42.95 -17.00 -25.31
CA VAL A 898 43.24 -16.38 -26.62
C VAL A 898 43.16 -17.43 -27.74
N ILE A 899 43.71 -18.63 -27.55
CA ILE A 899 43.61 -19.71 -28.55
C ILE A 899 42.14 -20.16 -28.70
N LEU A 900 41.38 -20.28 -27.61
CA LEU A 900 39.97 -20.67 -27.65
C LEU A 900 39.11 -19.61 -28.35
N SER A 901 39.35 -18.33 -28.08
CA SER A 901 38.64 -17.22 -28.74
C SER A 901 38.99 -17.10 -30.23
N LEU A 902 40.24 -17.36 -30.62
CA LEU A 902 40.64 -17.45 -32.03
C LEU A 902 40.00 -18.66 -32.74
N ARG A 903 39.93 -19.81 -32.08
CA ARG A 903 39.22 -21.01 -32.59
C ARG A 903 37.72 -20.75 -32.75
N LEU A 904 37.08 -20.09 -31.78
CA LEU A 904 35.66 -19.72 -31.85
C LEU A 904 35.38 -18.67 -32.93
N ARG A 905 36.27 -17.69 -33.12
CA ARG A 905 36.18 -16.73 -34.24
C ARG A 905 36.37 -17.40 -35.60
N SER A 906 37.27 -18.36 -35.72
CA SER A 906 37.47 -19.17 -36.93
C SER A 906 36.25 -20.05 -37.24
N ALA A 907 35.64 -20.68 -36.23
CA ALA A 907 34.43 -21.48 -36.39
C ALA A 907 33.21 -20.61 -36.78
N ARG A 908 33.04 -19.43 -36.17
CA ARG A 908 31.97 -18.49 -36.55
C ARG A 908 32.13 -17.96 -37.98
N ARG A 909 33.36 -17.70 -38.45
CA ARG A 909 33.59 -17.33 -39.86
C ARG A 909 33.31 -18.46 -40.85
N GLN A 910 33.46 -19.73 -40.46
CA GLN A 910 33.10 -20.88 -41.31
C GLN A 910 31.59 -21.13 -41.38
N VAL A 911 30.82 -20.81 -40.33
CA VAL A 911 29.35 -20.92 -40.35
C VAL A 911 28.72 -19.79 -41.15
N ALA A 912 29.22 -18.55 -41.02
CA ALA A 912 28.75 -17.41 -41.80
C ALA A 912 29.01 -17.52 -43.32
N TYR A 913 30.03 -18.29 -43.73
CA TYR A 913 30.30 -18.56 -45.16
C TYR A 913 29.45 -19.70 -45.75
N ARG A 914 28.73 -20.47 -44.92
CA ARG A 914 27.84 -21.56 -45.37
C ARG A 914 26.37 -21.16 -45.45
N GLU A 915 25.93 -20.11 -44.77
CA GLU A 915 24.54 -19.63 -44.84
C GLU A 915 24.31 -18.57 -45.94
N VAL A 916 25.36 -18.00 -46.55
CA VAL A 916 25.23 -16.98 -47.61
C VAL A 916 25.11 -17.60 -49.03
N GLN A 917 25.02 -18.93 -49.15
CA GLN A 917 24.96 -19.62 -50.46
C GLN A 917 23.74 -20.53 -50.68
N SER A 918 22.72 -20.49 -49.81
CA SER A 918 21.45 -21.16 -50.07
C SER A 918 20.28 -20.34 -49.56
N CYS A 919 19.78 -19.45 -50.40
CA CYS A 919 18.35 -19.19 -50.63
C CYS A 919 18.22 -18.06 -51.64
N ALA A 920 18.64 -18.34 -52.88
CA ALA A 920 18.03 -17.73 -54.04
C ALA A 920 16.61 -18.30 -54.16
N LEU A 921 15.64 -17.42 -54.36
CA LEU A 921 14.24 -17.71 -54.67
C LEU A 921 14.10 -18.78 -55.77
N PRO A 922 12.98 -19.53 -55.75
CA PRO A 922 12.21 -19.65 -56.98
C PRO A 922 10.81 -19.05 -56.84
N THR A 923 10.56 -18.12 -57.75
CA THR A 923 9.27 -17.71 -58.30
C THR A 923 8.43 -18.89 -58.83
N GLU A 924 7.13 -18.64 -58.97
CA GLU A 924 6.09 -19.40 -59.70
C GLU A 924 5.37 -20.52 -58.94
N ALA A 925 4.14 -20.25 -58.48
CA ALA A 925 2.89 -20.62 -59.16
C ALA A 925 1.72 -20.85 -58.18
N LEU A 926 0.68 -19.99 -58.31
CA LEU A 926 -0.72 -20.08 -57.87
C LEU A 926 -1.05 -19.99 -56.38
#